data_AF-A0A1X4HZH7-F1
#
_entry.id   AF-A0A1X4HZH7-F1
#
_cell.length_a   1.000
_cell.length_b   1.000
_cell.length_c   1.000
_cell.angle_alpha   90.00
_cell.angle_beta   90.00
_cell.angle_gamma   90.00
#
_symmetry.space_group_name_H-M   'P 1'
#
loop_
_entity.id
_entity.type
_entity.pdbx_description
1 polymer ?
#
loop_
_entity_poly.entity_id
_entity_poly.type
_entity_poly.pdbx_seq_one_letter_code
_entity_poly.pdbx_strand_id
1 'polypeptide(L)'
;SGPVTGNGGDAASMGLTALEHPLLKAEIAVPDPETVVFTGRLSTDTQPWLADHAVFGATLLPGTAFVELAVRAGDQLGCGVLDELTLRAPLILPEAGGVRLRLTAGGPADGGRRPLTLHSRAEDAAEDTAWTLHAEGTLAPGEAAAPAAFDLTQWPPPGAEGLTVDGAYERLQDFGFAYGPVFQGLRAAWRVGDETFAEVALDDGTGAEPFLLHPALLDSALHALMLAPGDDDAAALPFAWKGVRLHASGATAARVRLIPKGKGEVEIHVADTQGRPVASVESLISREVSAEQLAPVRTGPDGSLFHITWTPAVTSAAGAAWTGVTDLSELSGQVPATVALTLPAGTGDIADDVRTVTDHTLRALQTWLADERFTGRRLMVVTRGDDLAHAAAWGLVRAARAEDPERFALLETDRDDPETTARAVASGEPELRVLDGELLVPRLARTPAASEGEETPWAGPGTVLITGGTGGLGALVARHLIVEHGVRDVLLTSRRGMDAPGAAEIHRELTGLGATVEIAACDVADRDALRELLADRTLGAVVHTAGVLADGMIANLTPHSLDQVLRPKVDGALNLHDLTRDQDLGAFVLFSSAAGVLGAPGQGNYAAANTFLDALAVRRRAEGLPAQSLAWGLWGGGGMGDGLGEAELRRMRRQGTPALTPGEGLALFDTATARSEPVLVPMGLDLRVLRKGTVGEPPVLL
;
A
#
# COMPACT_ATOMS: atom_id res chain seq x y z
N SER A 1 -31.76 -43.70 11.40
CA SER A 1 -30.70 -42.75 11.75
C SER A 1 -29.90 -42.41 10.51
N GLY A 2 -30.28 -41.33 9.83
CA GLY A 2 -29.52 -40.72 8.75
C GLY A 2 -29.10 -39.32 9.21
N PRO A 3 -27.96 -38.80 8.73
CA PRO A 3 -27.26 -37.67 9.36
C PRO A 3 -28.04 -36.37 9.16
N VAL A 4 -28.16 -35.62 10.26
CA VAL A 4 -28.69 -34.25 10.30
C VAL A 4 -27.72 -33.35 9.55
N THR A 5 -28.15 -32.81 8.41
CA THR A 5 -27.49 -31.70 7.72
C THR A 5 -27.73 -30.40 8.49
N GLY A 6 -26.69 -29.59 8.66
CA GLY A 6 -26.61 -28.50 9.64
C GLY A 6 -27.74 -27.47 9.58
N ASN A 7 -28.27 -27.15 10.77
CA ASN A 7 -29.16 -26.02 11.05
C ASN A 7 -28.41 -24.69 10.82
N GLY A 8 -28.57 -24.06 9.66
CA GLY A 8 -28.59 -22.59 9.59
C GLY A 8 -29.97 -22.13 10.03
N GLY A 9 -30.08 -21.42 11.16
CA GLY A 9 -31.39 -21.01 11.70
C GLY A 9 -32.12 -20.07 10.74
N ASP A 10 -33.37 -20.41 10.42
CA ASP A 10 -34.30 -19.52 9.70
C ASP A 10 -34.50 -18.23 10.52
N ALA A 11 -34.66 -17.08 9.87
CA ALA A 11 -34.80 -15.77 10.53
C ALA A 11 -35.94 -15.77 11.57
N ALA A 12 -37.02 -16.49 11.29
CA ALA A 12 -38.13 -16.68 12.21
C ALA A 12 -37.71 -17.39 13.52
N SER A 13 -36.78 -18.34 13.46
CA SER A 13 -36.24 -19.03 14.64
C SER A 13 -35.37 -18.12 15.53
N MET A 14 -34.92 -16.99 14.98
CA MET A 14 -34.17 -15.95 15.69
C MET A 14 -35.06 -14.78 16.14
N GLY A 15 -36.39 -14.90 15.99
CA GLY A 15 -37.35 -13.84 16.33
C GLY A 15 -37.38 -12.66 15.35
N LEU A 16 -36.91 -12.87 14.12
CA LEU A 16 -36.86 -11.86 13.06
C LEU A 16 -37.92 -12.16 11.97
N THR A 17 -38.36 -11.11 11.26
CA THR A 17 -39.24 -11.28 10.08
C THR A 17 -38.37 -11.47 8.84
N ALA A 18 -38.48 -12.62 8.18
CA ALA A 18 -37.69 -12.92 6.98
C ALA A 18 -38.07 -12.00 5.80
N LEU A 19 -37.06 -11.61 5.01
CA LEU A 19 -37.24 -10.90 3.75
C LEU A 19 -36.63 -11.72 2.61
N GLU A 20 -37.41 -11.92 1.55
CA GLU A 20 -36.92 -12.51 0.30
C GLU A 20 -36.20 -11.44 -0.53
N HIS A 21 -35.01 -11.04 -0.08
CA HIS A 21 -34.11 -10.15 -0.83
C HIS A 21 -32.65 -10.64 -0.77
N PRO A 22 -31.84 -10.50 -1.84
CA PRO A 22 -30.47 -11.01 -1.86
C PRO A 22 -29.54 -10.34 -0.85
N LEU A 23 -29.76 -9.05 -0.57
CA LEU A 23 -28.89 -8.23 0.29
C LEU A 23 -29.49 -7.90 1.67
N LEU A 24 -30.82 -7.87 1.79
CA LEU A 24 -31.55 -7.67 3.07
C LEU A 24 -32.26 -8.97 3.40
N LYS A 25 -31.93 -9.55 4.56
CA LYS A 25 -32.40 -10.89 4.92
C LYS A 25 -33.53 -10.90 5.92
N ALA A 26 -33.59 -9.88 6.78
CA ALA A 26 -34.62 -9.81 7.80
C ALA A 26 -34.90 -8.39 8.29
N GLU A 27 -36.08 -8.22 8.85
CA GLU A 27 -36.50 -7.05 9.62
C GLU A 27 -36.40 -7.37 11.12
N ILE A 28 -35.87 -6.43 11.88
CA ILE A 28 -35.68 -6.46 13.33
C ILE A 28 -36.76 -5.58 13.95
N ALA A 29 -37.60 -6.18 14.79
CA ALA A 29 -38.55 -5.44 15.61
C ALA A 29 -37.80 -4.61 16.67
N VAL A 30 -38.09 -3.32 16.72
CA VAL A 30 -37.59 -2.40 17.76
C VAL A 30 -38.75 -1.89 18.62
N PRO A 31 -38.51 -1.46 19.87
CA PRO A 31 -39.59 -1.02 20.77
C PRO A 31 -40.38 0.20 20.27
N ASP A 32 -39.75 1.04 19.45
CA ASP A 32 -40.42 2.14 18.76
C ASP A 32 -41.13 1.60 17.51
N PRO A 33 -42.47 1.55 17.48
CA PRO A 33 -43.22 0.96 16.37
C PRO A 33 -43.12 1.77 15.07
N GLU A 34 -42.64 3.01 15.13
CA GLU A 34 -42.52 3.86 13.94
C GLU A 34 -41.17 3.67 13.24
N THR A 35 -40.17 3.15 13.95
CA THR A 35 -38.84 2.84 13.43
C THR A 35 -38.78 1.40 12.95
N VAL A 36 -38.25 1.18 11.75
CA VAL A 36 -38.06 -0.15 11.16
C VAL A 36 -36.60 -0.36 10.85
N VAL A 37 -36.06 -1.51 11.29
CA VAL A 37 -34.64 -1.85 11.12
C VAL A 37 -34.54 -3.10 10.26
N PHE A 38 -33.76 -3.03 9.19
CA PHE A 38 -33.46 -4.13 8.29
C PHE A 38 -32.00 -4.57 8.48
N THR A 39 -31.76 -5.87 8.34
CA THR A 39 -30.41 -6.46 8.47
C THR A 39 -30.07 -7.36 7.31
N GLY A 40 -28.78 -7.43 7.00
CA GLY A 40 -28.23 -8.23 5.92
C GLY A 40 -26.78 -8.62 6.18
N ARG A 41 -26.25 -9.48 5.31
CA ARG A 41 -24.83 -9.84 5.28
C ARG A 41 -24.33 -9.77 3.85
N LEU A 42 -23.25 -9.04 3.63
CA LEU A 42 -22.57 -8.95 2.35
C LEU A 42 -21.23 -9.67 2.42
N SER A 43 -20.97 -10.50 1.44
CA SER A 43 -19.71 -11.21 1.27
C SER A 43 -19.60 -11.70 -0.17
N THR A 44 -18.40 -11.68 -0.71
CA THR A 44 -18.12 -12.25 -2.03
C THR A 44 -18.32 -13.77 -2.06
N ASP A 45 -18.32 -14.45 -0.91
CA ASP A 45 -18.62 -15.89 -0.84
C ASP A 45 -20.11 -16.17 -1.08
N THR A 46 -20.98 -15.32 -0.54
CA THR A 46 -22.44 -15.48 -0.64
C THR A 46 -23.05 -14.74 -1.82
N GLN A 47 -22.42 -13.66 -2.26
CA GLN A 47 -22.80 -12.88 -3.43
C GLN A 47 -21.56 -12.66 -4.33
N PRO A 48 -21.15 -13.66 -5.12
CA PRO A 48 -19.91 -13.60 -5.91
C PRO A 48 -19.83 -12.42 -6.88
N TRP A 49 -20.97 -11.99 -7.40
CA TRP A 49 -21.04 -10.83 -8.30
C TRP A 49 -20.54 -9.53 -7.67
N LEU A 50 -20.53 -9.40 -6.34
CA LEU A 50 -19.98 -8.22 -5.67
C LEU A 50 -18.47 -8.08 -5.91
N ALA A 51 -17.75 -9.19 -6.14
CA ALA A 51 -16.32 -9.18 -6.44
C ALA A 51 -16.01 -8.51 -7.78
N ASP A 52 -17.00 -8.46 -8.69
CA ASP A 52 -16.86 -7.88 -10.03
C ASP A 52 -16.97 -6.35 -10.03
N HIS A 53 -17.12 -5.70 -8.88
CA HIS A 53 -17.09 -4.25 -8.77
C HIS A 53 -15.90 -3.80 -7.91
N ALA A 54 -14.75 -3.63 -8.58
CA ALA A 54 -13.53 -3.15 -7.94
C ALA A 54 -13.10 -1.79 -8.49
N VAL A 55 -12.80 -0.86 -7.59
CA VAL A 55 -12.31 0.49 -7.92
C VAL A 55 -11.02 0.76 -7.14
N PHE A 56 -9.98 1.18 -7.85
CA PHE A 56 -8.60 1.30 -7.36
C PHE A 56 -8.08 0.08 -6.59
N GLY A 57 -8.54 -1.12 -6.99
CA GLY A 57 -8.13 -2.39 -6.38
C GLY A 57 -8.90 -2.78 -5.10
N ALA A 58 -9.88 -1.97 -4.67
CA ALA A 58 -10.78 -2.30 -3.58
C ALA A 58 -12.14 -2.80 -4.11
N THR A 59 -12.64 -3.92 -3.59
CA THR A 59 -14.00 -4.40 -3.88
C THR A 59 -15.01 -3.55 -3.13
N LEU A 60 -15.86 -2.84 -3.85
CA LEU A 60 -16.81 -1.88 -3.29
C LEU A 60 -18.25 -2.33 -3.55
N LEU A 61 -19.13 -2.06 -2.59
CA LEU A 61 -20.56 -2.05 -2.88
C LEU A 61 -20.86 -0.85 -3.81
N PRO A 62 -21.41 -1.06 -5.03
CA PRO A 62 -21.70 0.04 -5.95
C PRO A 62 -22.77 0.98 -5.38
N GLY A 63 -22.74 2.25 -5.80
CA GLY A 63 -23.74 3.26 -5.40
C GLY A 63 -25.18 2.81 -5.70
N THR A 64 -25.38 2.10 -6.80
CA THR A 64 -26.67 1.56 -7.24
C THR A 64 -27.22 0.47 -6.30
N ALA A 65 -26.35 -0.24 -5.55
CA ALA A 65 -26.82 -1.20 -4.56
C ALA A 65 -27.38 -0.50 -3.31
N PHE A 66 -26.88 0.69 -2.94
CA PHE A 66 -27.50 1.49 -1.88
C PHE A 66 -28.90 1.96 -2.29
N VAL A 67 -29.08 2.33 -3.56
CA VAL A 67 -30.40 2.69 -4.12
C VAL A 67 -31.36 1.50 -4.04
N GLU A 68 -30.95 0.32 -4.50
CA GLU A 68 -31.75 -0.91 -4.40
C GLU A 68 -32.18 -1.21 -2.96
N LEU A 69 -31.25 -1.12 -2.00
CA LEU A 69 -31.53 -1.33 -0.57
C LEU A 69 -32.55 -0.32 -0.03
N ALA A 70 -32.41 0.95 -0.41
CA ALA A 70 -33.30 2.02 0.02
C ALA A 70 -34.70 1.90 -0.59
N VAL A 71 -34.80 1.61 -1.90
CA VAL A 71 -36.08 1.40 -2.60
C VAL A 71 -36.80 0.18 -2.04
N ARG A 72 -36.08 -0.93 -1.79
CA ARG A 72 -36.66 -2.13 -1.17
C ARG A 72 -37.23 -1.84 0.23
N ALA A 73 -36.54 -1.03 1.03
CA ALA A 73 -37.07 -0.59 2.31
C ALA A 73 -38.29 0.33 2.14
N GLY A 74 -38.27 1.21 1.13
CA GLY A 74 -39.40 2.05 0.75
C GLY A 74 -40.66 1.25 0.42
N ASP A 75 -40.55 0.22 -0.43
CA ASP A 75 -41.65 -0.67 -0.81
C ASP A 75 -42.29 -1.33 0.41
N GLN A 76 -41.47 -1.83 1.35
CA GLN A 76 -41.96 -2.45 2.58
C GLN A 76 -42.73 -1.44 3.48
N LEU A 77 -42.38 -0.16 3.39
CA LEU A 77 -42.96 0.93 4.19
C LEU A 77 -44.05 1.72 3.44
N GLY A 78 -44.40 1.32 2.22
CA GLY A 78 -45.35 2.05 1.37
C GLY A 78 -44.84 3.41 0.88
N CYS A 79 -43.53 3.62 0.86
CA CYS A 79 -42.88 4.82 0.34
C CYS A 79 -42.37 4.57 -1.08
N GLY A 80 -43.08 5.09 -2.08
CA GLY A 80 -42.76 4.86 -3.50
C GLY A 80 -41.68 5.77 -4.10
N VAL A 81 -41.05 6.64 -3.29
CA VAL A 81 -40.02 7.58 -3.74
C VAL A 81 -38.84 7.57 -2.78
N LEU A 82 -37.64 7.39 -3.32
CA LEU A 82 -36.40 7.76 -2.63
C LEU A 82 -36.08 9.21 -2.98
N ASP A 83 -36.46 10.09 -2.06
CA ASP A 83 -36.42 11.54 -2.26
C ASP A 83 -34.98 12.06 -2.30
N GLU A 84 -34.15 11.58 -1.37
CA GLU A 84 -32.71 11.87 -1.33
C GLU A 84 -31.94 10.68 -0.75
N LEU A 85 -30.75 10.41 -1.27
CA LEU A 85 -29.77 9.48 -0.70
C LEU A 85 -28.35 10.02 -0.93
N THR A 86 -27.65 10.32 0.16
CA THR A 86 -26.25 10.77 0.14
C THR A 86 -25.33 9.67 0.65
N LEU A 87 -24.29 9.34 -0.12
CA LEU A 87 -23.26 8.38 0.26
C LEU A 87 -22.17 9.11 1.06
N ARG A 88 -22.00 8.72 2.32
CA ARG A 88 -21.11 9.33 3.30
C ARG A 88 -19.73 8.68 3.33
N ALA A 89 -19.68 7.36 3.17
CA ALA A 89 -18.45 6.58 3.17
C ALA A 89 -18.58 5.36 2.24
N PRO A 90 -17.55 5.03 1.44
CA PRO A 90 -17.52 3.78 0.66
C PRO A 90 -17.70 2.56 1.56
N LEU A 91 -18.41 1.54 1.08
CA LEU A 91 -18.50 0.25 1.76
C LEU A 91 -17.58 -0.73 1.03
N ILE A 92 -16.42 -0.99 1.63
CA ILE A 92 -15.41 -1.93 1.14
C ILE A 92 -15.73 -3.32 1.67
N LEU A 93 -15.73 -4.32 0.79
CA LEU A 93 -15.92 -5.71 1.17
C LEU A 93 -14.56 -6.37 1.46
N PRO A 94 -14.43 -7.11 2.58
CA PRO A 94 -13.21 -7.83 2.88
C PRO A 94 -13.02 -9.01 1.93
N GLU A 95 -11.76 -9.42 1.71
CA GLU A 95 -11.42 -10.57 0.85
C GLU A 95 -11.94 -11.91 1.38
N ALA A 96 -12.09 -12.01 2.71
CA ALA A 96 -12.60 -13.17 3.40
C ALA A 96 -13.59 -12.73 4.48
N GLY A 97 -14.62 -13.55 4.72
CA GLY A 97 -15.68 -13.18 5.65
C GLY A 97 -16.67 -12.22 5.01
N GLY A 98 -17.24 -11.31 5.78
CA GLY A 98 -18.24 -10.37 5.28
C GLY A 98 -18.49 -9.20 6.21
N VAL A 99 -19.42 -8.34 5.81
CA VAL A 99 -19.91 -7.24 6.64
C VAL A 99 -21.38 -7.47 6.99
N ARG A 100 -21.72 -7.10 8.22
CA ARG A 100 -23.11 -7.01 8.70
C ARG A 100 -23.65 -5.66 8.27
N LEU A 101 -24.82 -5.66 7.63
CA LEU A 101 -25.53 -4.46 7.22
C LEU A 101 -26.66 -4.14 8.19
N ARG A 102 -26.89 -2.86 8.42
CA ARG A 102 -28.05 -2.36 9.12
C ARG A 102 -28.61 -1.13 8.44
N LEU A 103 -29.83 -1.25 7.91
CA LEU A 103 -30.57 -0.14 7.34
C LEU A 103 -31.70 0.22 8.31
N THR A 104 -31.81 1.48 8.70
CA THR A 104 -32.80 1.97 9.66
C THR A 104 -33.63 3.05 9.01
N ALA A 105 -34.94 2.84 8.94
CA ALA A 105 -35.92 3.83 8.55
C ALA A 105 -36.64 4.33 9.81
N GLY A 106 -36.56 5.62 10.09
CA GLY A 106 -37.23 6.23 11.24
C GLY A 106 -38.73 6.40 11.05
N GLY A 107 -39.39 6.89 12.10
CA GLY A 107 -40.79 7.28 12.06
C GLY A 107 -41.11 8.35 11.00
N PRO A 108 -42.36 8.42 10.53
CA PRO A 108 -42.77 9.40 9.54
C PRO A 108 -42.82 10.79 10.15
N ALA A 109 -42.17 11.76 9.50
CA ALA A 109 -42.32 13.18 9.80
C ALA A 109 -43.57 13.77 9.12
N ASP A 110 -43.82 15.07 9.32
CA ASP A 110 -44.88 15.81 8.62
C ASP A 110 -44.79 15.59 7.10
N GLY A 111 -45.90 15.16 6.50
CA GLY A 111 -45.96 14.80 5.07
C GLY A 111 -45.58 13.35 4.75
N GLY A 112 -45.37 12.49 5.76
CA GLY A 112 -45.15 11.05 5.58
C GLY A 112 -43.72 10.67 5.16
N ARG A 113 -42.79 11.63 5.13
CA ARG A 113 -41.37 11.41 4.81
C ARG A 113 -40.66 10.70 5.96
N ARG A 114 -39.79 9.74 5.65
CA ARG A 114 -39.07 8.93 6.65
C ARG A 114 -37.57 9.07 6.46
N PRO A 115 -36.79 9.44 7.50
CA PRO A 115 -35.34 9.44 7.41
C PRO A 115 -34.83 8.00 7.32
N LEU A 116 -33.76 7.81 6.56
CA LEU A 116 -33.14 6.52 6.28
C LEU A 116 -31.64 6.61 6.57
N THR A 117 -31.06 5.61 7.22
CA THR A 117 -29.61 5.46 7.34
C THR A 117 -29.20 4.02 7.06
N LEU A 118 -28.01 3.84 6.49
CA LEU A 118 -27.42 2.53 6.22
C LEU A 118 -26.01 2.50 6.80
N HIS A 119 -25.80 1.52 7.67
CA HIS A 119 -24.55 1.28 8.35
C HIS A 119 -24.01 -0.11 8.07
N SER A 120 -22.70 -0.29 8.22
CA SER A 120 -22.09 -1.61 8.24
C SER A 120 -21.07 -1.76 9.35
N ARG A 121 -20.75 -3.02 9.65
CA ARG A 121 -19.65 -3.41 10.55
C ARG A 121 -19.09 -4.74 10.09
N ALA A 122 -17.77 -4.91 10.13
CA ALA A 122 -17.13 -6.19 9.80
C ALA A 122 -17.65 -7.31 10.72
N GLU A 123 -17.76 -8.52 10.18
CA GLU A 123 -18.35 -9.65 10.90
C GLU A 123 -17.48 -10.14 12.07
N ASP A 124 -16.16 -10.01 11.95
CA ASP A 124 -15.13 -10.38 12.91
C ASP A 124 -14.71 -9.24 13.85
N ALA A 125 -15.28 -8.04 13.67
CA ALA A 125 -15.00 -6.91 14.54
C ALA A 125 -15.41 -7.18 15.99
N ALA A 126 -14.61 -6.69 16.93
CA ALA A 126 -14.93 -6.68 18.36
C ALA A 126 -16.31 -6.03 18.61
N GLU A 127 -17.03 -6.48 19.64
CA GLU A 127 -18.44 -6.11 19.86
C GLU A 127 -18.66 -4.60 20.04
N ASP A 128 -17.68 -3.91 20.62
CA ASP A 128 -17.64 -2.48 20.89
C ASP A 128 -17.20 -1.63 19.69
N THR A 129 -16.73 -2.25 18.60
CA THR A 129 -16.41 -1.56 17.35
C THR A 129 -17.64 -0.79 16.85
N ALA A 130 -17.46 0.51 16.61
CA ALA A 130 -18.50 1.39 16.10
C ALA A 130 -19.00 0.96 14.71
N TRP A 131 -20.26 1.30 14.40
CA TRP A 131 -20.84 1.09 13.07
C TRP A 131 -20.47 2.25 12.15
N THR A 132 -20.07 1.96 10.92
CA THR A 132 -19.77 2.97 9.92
C THR A 132 -21.03 3.37 9.18
N LEU A 133 -21.37 4.67 9.17
CA LEU A 133 -22.45 5.23 8.36
C LEU A 133 -21.99 5.36 6.90
N HIS A 134 -22.62 4.61 6.00
CA HIS A 134 -22.28 4.63 4.58
C HIS A 134 -23.23 5.48 3.75
N ALA A 135 -24.51 5.51 4.11
CA ALA A 135 -25.50 6.32 3.42
C ALA A 135 -26.58 6.84 4.36
N GLU A 136 -27.08 8.03 4.07
CA GLU A 136 -28.23 8.63 4.74
C GLU A 136 -29.17 9.26 3.70
N GLY A 137 -30.46 9.29 3.98
CA GLY A 137 -31.44 9.71 2.99
C GLY A 137 -32.84 9.91 3.56
N THR A 138 -33.80 10.15 2.66
CA THR A 138 -35.20 10.30 2.99
C THR A 138 -36.07 9.53 2.00
N LEU A 139 -36.99 8.73 2.52
CA LEU A 139 -38.06 8.08 1.77
C LEU A 139 -39.31 8.97 1.83
N ALA A 140 -40.09 9.03 0.75
CA ALA A 140 -41.32 9.79 0.69
C ALA A 140 -42.49 8.93 0.18
N PRO A 141 -43.73 9.22 0.60
CA PRO A 141 -44.91 8.61 -0.01
C PRO A 141 -44.95 8.91 -1.51
N GLY A 142 -45.29 7.91 -2.31
CA GLY A 142 -45.57 8.13 -3.73
C GLY A 142 -47.03 8.52 -3.91
N GLU A 143 -47.32 9.63 -4.59
CA GLU A 143 -48.65 9.78 -5.21
C GLU A 143 -48.86 8.66 -6.25
N ALA A 144 -50.11 8.24 -6.47
CA ALA A 144 -50.44 7.29 -7.53
C ALA A 144 -49.88 7.81 -8.86
N ALA A 145 -48.92 7.07 -9.44
CA ALA A 145 -48.04 7.56 -10.49
C ALA A 145 -48.81 8.19 -11.65
N ALA A 146 -48.57 9.48 -11.89
CA ALA A 146 -48.71 10.01 -13.24
C ALA A 146 -47.78 9.18 -14.15
N PRO A 147 -48.20 8.80 -15.38
CA PRO A 147 -47.36 8.02 -16.27
C PRO A 147 -46.00 8.71 -16.45
N ALA A 148 -44.92 7.94 -16.39
CA ALA A 148 -43.57 8.48 -16.51
C ALA A 148 -43.45 9.31 -17.80
N ALA A 149 -42.90 10.51 -17.69
CA ALA A 149 -42.99 11.54 -18.73
C ALA A 149 -41.98 11.38 -19.89
N PHE A 150 -41.34 10.21 -20.03
CA PHE A 150 -40.30 9.96 -21.03
C PHE A 150 -40.67 8.80 -21.97
N ASP A 151 -40.24 8.91 -23.23
CA ASP A 151 -40.48 7.93 -24.30
C ASP A 151 -39.14 7.46 -24.88
N LEU A 152 -38.85 6.16 -24.74
CA LEU A 152 -37.67 5.47 -25.29
C LEU A 152 -38.06 4.34 -26.26
N THR A 153 -39.24 4.44 -26.88
CA THR A 153 -39.75 3.45 -27.85
C THR A 153 -38.97 3.50 -29.17
N GLN A 154 -38.63 4.70 -29.65
CA GLN A 154 -37.79 4.90 -30.83
C GLN A 154 -36.31 4.71 -30.49
N TRP A 155 -35.65 3.74 -31.14
CA TRP A 155 -34.28 3.36 -30.81
C TRP A 155 -33.49 2.82 -32.03
N PRO A 156 -32.20 3.19 -32.20
CA PRO A 156 -31.52 4.27 -31.49
C PRO A 156 -32.22 5.62 -31.74
N PRO A 157 -32.02 6.62 -30.88
CA PRO A 157 -32.71 7.90 -31.01
C PRO A 157 -32.36 8.60 -32.35
N PRO A 158 -33.28 9.37 -32.95
CA PRO A 158 -33.01 10.10 -34.18
C PRO A 158 -31.81 11.05 -34.04
N GLY A 159 -30.89 11.00 -35.01
CA GLY A 159 -29.69 11.84 -34.98
C GLY A 159 -28.59 11.34 -34.04
N ALA A 160 -28.71 10.13 -33.52
CA ALA A 160 -27.70 9.47 -32.69
C ALA A 160 -26.38 9.22 -33.43
N GLU A 161 -25.27 9.66 -32.85
CA GLU A 161 -23.91 9.27 -33.22
C GLU A 161 -23.44 8.15 -32.29
N GLY A 162 -22.87 7.07 -32.84
CA GLY A 162 -22.41 5.94 -32.04
C GLY A 162 -21.12 6.24 -31.27
N LEU A 163 -21.05 5.80 -30.02
CA LEU A 163 -19.85 5.82 -29.19
C LEU A 163 -19.15 4.44 -29.22
N THR A 164 -17.83 4.41 -29.25
CA THR A 164 -17.06 3.16 -29.26
C THR A 164 -17.05 2.51 -27.88
N VAL A 165 -17.76 1.39 -27.77
CA VAL A 165 -17.79 0.53 -26.57
C VAL A 165 -16.72 -0.57 -26.58
N ASP A 166 -16.17 -0.91 -27.75
CA ASP A 166 -15.05 -1.84 -27.85
C ASP A 166 -13.84 -1.28 -27.09
N GLY A 167 -13.19 -2.11 -26.27
CA GLY A 167 -12.07 -1.66 -25.45
C GLY A 167 -12.46 -0.73 -24.29
N ALA A 168 -13.76 -0.55 -24.00
CA ALA A 168 -14.21 0.37 -22.95
C ALA A 168 -13.76 -0.05 -21.55
N TYR A 169 -13.89 -1.33 -21.22
CA TYR A 169 -13.57 -1.82 -19.87
C TYR A 169 -12.06 -1.91 -19.63
N GLU A 170 -11.26 -2.17 -20.66
CA GLU A 170 -9.80 -2.08 -20.58
C GLU A 170 -9.37 -0.63 -20.28
N ARG A 171 -9.98 0.35 -20.96
CA ARG A 171 -9.74 1.79 -20.67
C ARG A 171 -10.18 2.16 -19.27
N LEU A 172 -11.37 1.74 -18.84
CA LEU A 172 -11.87 1.99 -17.49
C LEU A 172 -10.96 1.35 -16.42
N GLN A 173 -10.42 0.16 -16.69
CA GLN A 173 -9.45 -0.48 -15.83
C GLN A 173 -8.14 0.32 -15.72
N ASP A 174 -7.68 0.95 -16.81
CA ASP A 174 -6.51 1.84 -16.77
C ASP A 174 -6.74 3.07 -15.87
N PHE A 175 -7.98 3.54 -15.75
CA PHE A 175 -8.39 4.58 -14.80
C PHE A 175 -8.71 4.07 -13.38
N GLY A 176 -8.51 2.77 -13.13
CA GLY A 176 -8.71 2.15 -11.81
C GLY A 176 -10.06 1.47 -11.61
N PHE A 177 -10.95 1.45 -12.60
CA PHE A 177 -12.25 0.77 -12.54
C PHE A 177 -12.17 -0.65 -13.12
N ALA A 178 -11.87 -1.62 -12.25
CA ALA A 178 -11.77 -3.02 -12.62
C ALA A 178 -13.14 -3.70 -12.48
N TYR A 179 -14.00 -3.50 -13.49
CA TYR A 179 -15.28 -4.19 -13.58
C TYR A 179 -15.11 -5.62 -14.10
N GLY A 180 -15.58 -6.60 -13.35
CA GLY A 180 -15.68 -8.00 -13.75
C GLY A 180 -16.96 -8.29 -14.55
N PRO A 181 -17.16 -9.54 -15.00
CA PRO A 181 -18.17 -9.89 -16.00
C PRO A 181 -19.58 -9.38 -15.71
N VAL A 182 -20.05 -9.45 -14.46
CA VAL A 182 -21.42 -9.02 -14.11
C VAL A 182 -21.63 -7.50 -14.29
N PHE A 183 -20.58 -6.69 -14.12
CA PHE A 183 -20.62 -5.24 -14.29
C PHE A 183 -20.25 -4.79 -15.71
N GLN A 184 -19.90 -5.71 -16.60
CA GLN A 184 -19.60 -5.39 -17.99
C GLN A 184 -20.86 -5.39 -18.88
N GLY A 185 -21.95 -4.78 -18.40
CA GLY A 185 -23.27 -4.87 -19.02
C GLY A 185 -23.53 -3.91 -20.18
N LEU A 186 -22.68 -2.90 -20.42
CA LEU A 186 -22.83 -1.94 -21.52
C LEU A 186 -22.64 -2.61 -22.89
N ARG A 187 -23.68 -2.57 -23.74
CA ARG A 187 -23.70 -3.21 -25.05
C ARG A 187 -23.52 -2.25 -26.21
N ALA A 188 -24.12 -1.06 -26.09
CA ALA A 188 -24.00 -0.01 -27.08
C ALA A 188 -24.26 1.35 -26.43
N ALA A 189 -23.65 2.40 -26.97
CA ALA A 189 -23.86 3.76 -26.52
C ALA A 189 -23.93 4.73 -27.71
N TRP A 190 -24.72 5.78 -27.57
CA TRP A 190 -24.90 6.83 -28.56
C TRP A 190 -24.96 8.20 -27.91
N ARG A 191 -24.74 9.24 -28.71
CA ARG A 191 -24.85 10.63 -28.30
C ARG A 191 -25.78 11.41 -29.21
N VAL A 192 -26.60 12.28 -28.62
CA VAL A 192 -27.40 13.31 -29.32
C VAL A 192 -27.21 14.63 -28.58
N GLY A 193 -26.45 15.56 -29.16
CA GLY A 193 -26.05 16.78 -28.44
C GLY A 193 -25.22 16.45 -27.21
N ASP A 194 -25.67 16.85 -26.02
CA ASP A 194 -25.03 16.54 -24.74
C ASP A 194 -25.64 15.32 -24.02
N GLU A 195 -26.69 14.72 -24.59
CA GLU A 195 -27.33 13.55 -23.99
C GLU A 195 -26.66 12.25 -24.44
N THR A 196 -26.50 11.33 -23.49
CA THR A 196 -25.95 10.00 -23.75
C THR A 196 -27.06 8.96 -23.64
N PHE A 197 -27.06 8.03 -24.57
CA PHE A 197 -28.01 6.92 -24.64
C PHE A 197 -27.24 5.61 -24.58
N ALA A 198 -27.75 4.62 -23.84
CA ALA A 198 -27.08 3.35 -23.66
C ALA A 198 -28.04 2.16 -23.73
N GLU A 199 -27.57 1.05 -24.30
CA GLU A 199 -28.16 -0.27 -24.10
C GLU A 199 -27.30 -1.05 -23.10
N VAL A 200 -27.95 -1.58 -22.07
CA VAL A 200 -27.31 -2.39 -21.03
C VAL A 200 -28.04 -3.71 -20.87
N ALA A 201 -27.31 -4.79 -20.61
CA ALA A 201 -27.89 -6.10 -20.36
C ALA A 201 -26.99 -6.95 -19.46
N LEU A 202 -27.60 -7.63 -18.48
CA LEU A 202 -26.97 -8.67 -17.68
C LEU A 202 -26.89 -9.97 -18.48
N ASP A 203 -25.83 -10.74 -18.26
CA ASP A 203 -25.72 -12.09 -18.81
C ASP A 203 -26.65 -13.08 -18.08
N ASP A 204 -27.02 -14.16 -18.78
CA ASP A 204 -27.85 -15.23 -18.22
C ASP A 204 -27.20 -15.84 -16.96
N GLY A 205 -28.01 -16.13 -15.95
CA GLY A 205 -27.53 -16.76 -14.71
C GLY A 205 -27.00 -15.80 -13.64
N THR A 206 -27.12 -14.48 -13.84
CA THR A 206 -26.75 -13.45 -12.85
C THR A 206 -27.69 -13.44 -11.61
N GLY A 207 -28.84 -14.11 -11.67
CA GLY A 207 -29.80 -14.19 -10.54
C GLY A 207 -30.49 -12.87 -10.25
N ALA A 208 -30.92 -12.17 -11.31
CA ALA A 208 -31.48 -10.81 -11.22
C ALA A 208 -32.93 -10.77 -10.71
N GLU A 209 -33.65 -11.90 -10.76
CA GLU A 209 -35.08 -12.03 -10.46
C GLU A 209 -35.50 -11.51 -9.07
N PRO A 210 -34.71 -11.70 -7.99
CA PRO A 210 -35.10 -11.24 -6.65
C PRO A 210 -34.83 -9.75 -6.40
N PHE A 211 -34.22 -9.03 -7.34
CA PHE A 211 -33.97 -7.60 -7.24
C PHE A 211 -35.11 -6.80 -7.87
N LEU A 212 -35.36 -5.60 -7.33
CA LEU A 212 -36.29 -4.66 -7.95
C LEU A 212 -35.67 -4.11 -9.25
N LEU A 213 -34.44 -3.60 -9.16
CA LEU A 213 -33.58 -3.33 -10.31
C LEU A 213 -32.16 -3.75 -9.96
N HIS A 214 -31.62 -4.75 -10.65
CA HIS A 214 -30.32 -5.32 -10.29
C HIS A 214 -29.23 -4.23 -10.30
N PRO A 215 -28.43 -4.08 -9.22
CA PRO A 215 -27.46 -2.99 -9.11
C PRO A 215 -26.46 -2.91 -10.26
N ALA A 216 -25.95 -4.04 -10.73
CA ALA A 216 -25.02 -4.07 -11.86
C ALA A 216 -25.64 -3.62 -13.20
N LEU A 217 -26.94 -3.80 -13.40
CA LEU A 217 -27.62 -3.33 -14.63
C LEU A 217 -27.68 -1.80 -14.64
N LEU A 218 -28.08 -1.21 -13.51
CA LEU A 218 -28.12 0.25 -13.36
C LEU A 218 -26.70 0.84 -13.40
N ASP A 219 -25.73 0.17 -12.77
CA ASP A 219 -24.34 0.64 -12.72
C ASP A 219 -23.69 0.65 -14.10
N SER A 220 -23.89 -0.41 -14.88
CA SER A 220 -23.44 -0.51 -16.28
C SER A 220 -23.92 0.65 -17.15
N ALA A 221 -25.08 1.23 -16.83
CA ALA A 221 -25.60 2.38 -17.56
C ALA A 221 -24.79 3.65 -17.29
N LEU A 222 -24.25 3.80 -16.07
CA LEU A 222 -23.43 4.92 -15.69
C LEU A 222 -22.08 4.91 -16.39
N HIS A 223 -21.57 3.74 -16.80
CA HIS A 223 -20.30 3.61 -17.53
C HIS A 223 -20.34 4.34 -18.88
N ALA A 224 -21.53 4.53 -19.48
CA ALA A 224 -21.68 5.30 -20.70
C ALA A 224 -21.31 6.79 -20.53
N LEU A 225 -21.44 7.35 -19.32
CA LEU A 225 -20.98 8.72 -19.02
C LEU A 225 -19.46 8.85 -19.10
N MET A 226 -18.73 7.77 -18.76
CA MET A 226 -17.28 7.73 -18.78
C MET A 226 -16.70 7.52 -20.19
N LEU A 227 -17.55 7.22 -21.18
CA LEU A 227 -17.16 7.09 -22.60
C LEU A 227 -17.35 8.38 -23.40
N ALA A 228 -18.09 9.35 -22.88
CA ALA A 228 -18.36 10.61 -23.58
C ALA A 228 -17.13 11.54 -23.48
N PRO A 229 -16.67 12.16 -24.59
CA PRO A 229 -15.55 13.10 -24.53
C PRO A 229 -15.90 14.34 -23.70
N GLY A 230 -15.05 14.66 -22.71
CA GLY A 230 -15.11 15.81 -21.80
C GLY A 230 -13.75 16.07 -21.13
N ASP A 231 -13.51 17.31 -20.67
CA ASP A 231 -12.19 17.84 -20.25
C ASP A 231 -11.64 17.32 -18.89
N ASP A 232 -12.29 16.39 -18.21
CA ASP A 232 -11.84 15.86 -16.92
C ASP A 232 -11.66 14.34 -16.96
N ASP A 233 -10.41 13.88 -17.04
CA ASP A 233 -9.94 12.49 -16.91
C ASP A 233 -10.11 11.94 -15.46
N ALA A 234 -10.99 12.52 -14.65
CA ALA A 234 -11.09 12.20 -13.23
C ALA A 234 -12.13 11.10 -12.95
N ALA A 235 -11.67 10.05 -12.27
CA ALA A 235 -12.50 8.94 -11.78
C ALA A 235 -13.59 9.43 -10.81
N ALA A 236 -14.84 9.50 -11.27
CA ALA A 236 -15.98 9.94 -10.45
C ALA A 236 -16.91 8.76 -10.07
N LEU A 237 -17.30 8.72 -8.80
CA LEU A 237 -18.27 7.75 -8.26
C LEU A 237 -19.59 8.43 -7.88
N PRO A 238 -20.73 7.70 -7.91
CA PRO A 238 -21.99 8.20 -7.39
C PRO A 238 -21.86 8.72 -5.96
N PHE A 239 -22.38 9.92 -5.69
CA PHE A 239 -22.32 10.55 -4.37
C PHE A 239 -23.71 10.87 -3.80
N ALA A 240 -24.60 11.45 -4.59
CA ALA A 240 -25.94 11.81 -4.14
C ALA A 240 -27.00 11.50 -5.21
N TRP A 241 -28.11 10.91 -4.78
CA TRP A 241 -29.26 10.55 -5.60
C TRP A 241 -30.49 11.33 -5.14
N LYS A 242 -31.31 11.80 -6.08
CA LYS A 242 -32.58 12.46 -5.77
C LYS A 242 -33.71 11.99 -6.67
N GLY A 243 -34.90 11.90 -6.08
CA GLY A 243 -36.13 11.58 -6.79
C GLY A 243 -36.08 10.25 -7.52
N VAL A 244 -35.50 9.21 -6.93
CA VAL A 244 -35.47 7.88 -7.55
C VAL A 244 -36.84 7.23 -7.42
N ARG A 245 -37.39 6.78 -8.55
CA ARG A 245 -38.67 6.09 -8.65
C ARG A 245 -38.53 4.85 -9.52
N LEU A 246 -39.11 3.75 -9.08
CA LEU A 246 -39.23 2.52 -9.85
C LEU A 246 -40.66 2.38 -10.37
N HIS A 247 -40.79 2.07 -11.66
CA HIS A 247 -42.07 1.93 -12.37
C HIS A 247 -42.37 0.46 -12.67
N ALA A 248 -41.34 -0.36 -12.84
CA ALA A 248 -41.42 -1.80 -13.06
C ALA A 248 -40.17 -2.50 -12.53
N SER A 249 -40.29 -3.78 -12.13
CA SER A 249 -39.17 -4.60 -11.63
C SER A 249 -38.79 -5.74 -12.57
N GLY A 250 -37.63 -6.36 -12.32
CA GLY A 250 -37.20 -7.57 -13.02
C GLY A 250 -36.61 -7.35 -14.41
N ALA A 251 -36.26 -6.12 -14.78
CA ALA A 251 -35.54 -5.86 -16.01
C ALA A 251 -34.13 -6.47 -15.95
N THR A 252 -33.77 -7.27 -16.95
CA THR A 252 -32.40 -7.80 -17.16
C THR A 252 -31.67 -7.10 -18.30
N ALA A 253 -32.39 -6.33 -19.11
CA ALA A 253 -31.86 -5.47 -20.16
C ALA A 253 -32.66 -4.18 -20.21
N ALA A 254 -31.98 -3.06 -20.48
CA ALA A 254 -32.58 -1.74 -20.47
C ALA A 254 -32.00 -0.81 -21.55
N ARG A 255 -32.85 0.12 -21.99
CA ARG A 255 -32.48 1.34 -22.72
C ARG A 255 -32.41 2.48 -21.71
N VAL A 256 -31.33 3.23 -21.75
CA VAL A 256 -31.08 4.32 -20.79
C VAL A 256 -30.82 5.61 -21.52
N ARG A 257 -31.39 6.70 -21.00
CA ARG A 257 -31.11 8.08 -21.41
C ARG A 257 -30.53 8.84 -20.23
N LEU A 258 -29.41 9.51 -20.46
CA LEU A 258 -28.63 10.24 -19.48
C LEU A 258 -28.57 11.71 -19.93
N ILE A 259 -29.12 12.61 -19.12
CA ILE A 259 -29.30 14.02 -19.46
C ILE A 259 -28.47 14.88 -18.50
N PRO A 260 -27.34 15.45 -18.94
CA PRO A 260 -26.55 16.35 -18.10
C PRO A 260 -27.34 17.61 -17.71
N LYS A 261 -27.24 18.03 -16.45
CA LYS A 261 -27.83 19.27 -15.92
C LYS A 261 -26.81 20.34 -15.56
N GLY A 262 -25.51 20.02 -15.68
CA GLY A 262 -24.38 20.89 -15.33
C GLY A 262 -23.80 20.57 -13.94
N LYS A 263 -22.56 21.00 -13.66
CA LYS A 263 -21.85 20.75 -12.38
C LYS A 263 -21.75 19.26 -11.97
N GLY A 264 -21.63 18.35 -12.94
CA GLY A 264 -21.53 16.91 -12.69
C GLY A 264 -22.85 16.22 -12.32
N GLU A 265 -23.98 16.91 -12.51
CA GLU A 265 -25.33 16.38 -12.26
C GLU A 265 -25.94 15.78 -13.54
N VAL A 266 -26.57 14.60 -13.40
CA VAL A 266 -27.21 13.85 -14.49
C VAL A 266 -28.61 13.37 -14.09
N GLU A 267 -29.59 13.62 -14.94
CA GLU A 267 -30.92 12.98 -14.87
C GLU A 267 -30.91 11.66 -15.64
N ILE A 268 -31.55 10.61 -15.12
CA ILE A 268 -31.50 9.25 -15.69
C ILE A 268 -32.90 8.72 -15.94
N HIS A 269 -33.17 8.28 -17.17
CA HIS A 269 -34.38 7.55 -17.53
C HIS A 269 -34.03 6.14 -17.97
N VAL A 270 -34.67 5.14 -17.37
CA VAL A 270 -34.45 3.72 -17.67
C VAL A 270 -35.76 3.13 -18.19
N ALA A 271 -35.69 2.50 -19.35
CA ALA A 271 -36.79 1.75 -19.95
C ALA A 271 -36.37 0.32 -20.29
N ASP A 272 -37.34 -0.58 -20.45
CA ASP A 272 -37.07 -1.91 -20.98
C ASP A 272 -36.73 -1.87 -22.49
N THR A 273 -36.49 -3.04 -23.08
CA THR A 273 -36.16 -3.17 -24.51
C THR A 273 -37.29 -2.75 -25.45
N GLN A 274 -38.52 -2.54 -24.95
CA GLN A 274 -39.66 -2.02 -25.69
C GLN A 274 -39.87 -0.52 -25.49
N GLY A 275 -39.06 0.13 -24.64
CA GLY A 275 -39.19 1.54 -24.30
C GLY A 275 -40.20 1.83 -23.18
N ARG A 276 -40.69 0.80 -22.47
CA ARG A 276 -41.60 0.99 -21.32
C ARG A 276 -40.80 1.42 -20.08
N PRO A 277 -41.25 2.43 -19.32
CA PRO A 277 -40.54 2.92 -18.14
C PRO A 277 -40.25 1.84 -17.10
N VAL A 278 -39.00 1.78 -16.64
CA VAL A 278 -38.52 0.90 -15.56
C VAL A 278 -38.13 1.73 -14.34
N ALA A 279 -37.33 2.78 -14.52
CA ALA A 279 -36.92 3.67 -13.44
C ALA A 279 -36.70 5.11 -13.94
N SER A 280 -36.80 6.07 -13.02
CA SER A 280 -36.38 7.46 -13.23
C SER A 280 -35.58 7.97 -12.04
N VAL A 281 -34.54 8.74 -12.31
CA VAL A 281 -33.73 9.46 -11.32
C VAL A 281 -33.73 10.93 -11.73
N GLU A 282 -34.29 11.79 -10.88
CA GLU A 282 -34.33 13.24 -11.14
C GLU A 282 -32.92 13.83 -11.20
N SER A 283 -32.03 13.34 -10.32
CA SER A 283 -30.65 13.81 -10.24
C SER A 283 -29.72 12.78 -9.61
N LEU A 284 -28.60 12.54 -10.27
CA LEU A 284 -27.40 11.88 -9.76
C LEU A 284 -26.25 12.88 -9.81
N ILE A 285 -25.61 13.10 -8.66
CA ILE A 285 -24.36 13.85 -8.54
C ILE A 285 -23.23 12.85 -8.30
N SER A 286 -22.20 12.92 -9.13
CA SER A 286 -20.97 12.15 -8.95
C SER A 286 -19.86 13.04 -8.36
N ARG A 287 -18.93 12.42 -7.63
CA ARG A 287 -17.74 13.09 -7.10
C ARG A 287 -16.50 12.33 -7.46
N GLU A 288 -15.43 13.05 -7.73
CA GLU A 288 -14.09 12.48 -7.89
C GLU A 288 -13.65 11.78 -6.60
N VAL A 289 -13.04 10.62 -6.77
CA VAL A 289 -12.50 9.84 -5.67
C VAL A 289 -11.07 9.44 -6.01
N SER A 290 -10.15 9.66 -5.07
CA SER A 290 -8.75 9.26 -5.24
C SER A 290 -8.52 7.83 -4.75
N ALA A 291 -7.48 7.17 -5.28
CA ALA A 291 -7.04 5.86 -4.79
C ALA A 291 -6.69 5.89 -3.29
N GLU A 292 -6.30 7.04 -2.73
CA GLU A 292 -6.01 7.23 -1.30
C GLU A 292 -7.27 7.16 -0.44
N GLN A 293 -8.41 7.63 -0.96
CA GLN A 293 -9.71 7.60 -0.26
C GLN A 293 -10.35 6.20 -0.27
N LEU A 294 -9.98 5.37 -1.24
CA LEU A 294 -10.50 4.00 -1.44
C LEU A 294 -9.50 2.90 -1.08
N ALA A 295 -8.26 3.28 -0.72
CA ALA A 295 -7.34 2.35 -0.13
C ALA A 295 -8.10 1.67 1.02
N PRO A 296 -8.13 0.33 1.07
CA PRO A 296 -8.66 -0.33 2.24
C PRO A 296 -7.98 0.32 3.44
N VAL A 297 -8.73 0.50 4.52
CA VAL A 297 -8.11 0.57 5.83
C VAL A 297 -7.37 -0.76 5.96
N ARG A 298 -6.14 -0.80 5.41
CA ARG A 298 -5.13 -1.79 5.75
C ARG A 298 -5.19 -1.82 7.26
N THR A 299 -5.27 -3.02 7.82
CA THR A 299 -5.22 -3.26 9.26
C THR A 299 -4.12 -2.41 9.90
N GLY A 300 -4.45 -1.20 10.33
CA GLY A 300 -3.51 -0.15 10.70
C GLY A 300 -2.30 0.08 9.76
N PRO A 301 -1.39 0.97 10.16
CA PRO A 301 -0.01 1.00 9.68
C PRO A 301 0.73 -0.34 9.87
N ASP A 302 0.30 -1.16 10.85
CA ASP A 302 0.89 -2.46 11.19
C ASP A 302 0.91 -3.45 10.01
N GLY A 303 -0.02 -3.30 9.06
CA GLY A 303 -0.07 -4.10 7.83
C GLY A 303 1.06 -3.83 6.83
N SER A 304 1.95 -2.87 7.05
CA SER A 304 3.07 -2.54 6.14
C SER A 304 4.40 -2.28 6.88
N LEU A 305 4.47 -2.69 8.15
CA LEU A 305 5.68 -2.65 8.96
C LEU A 305 6.20 -4.07 9.21
N PHE A 306 7.45 -4.31 8.85
CA PHE A 306 8.07 -5.63 8.93
C PHE A 306 9.40 -5.58 9.67
N HIS A 307 9.90 -6.75 10.08
CA HIS A 307 11.24 -6.93 10.62
C HIS A 307 11.84 -8.26 10.15
N ILE A 308 13.16 -8.41 10.27
CA ILE A 308 13.83 -9.68 9.98
C ILE A 308 13.82 -10.56 11.23
N THR A 309 13.33 -11.78 11.05
CA THR A 309 13.44 -12.88 12.00
C THR A 309 14.42 -13.91 11.47
N TRP A 310 15.07 -14.64 12.37
CA TRP A 310 16.05 -15.67 12.01
C TRP A 310 15.49 -17.02 12.44
N THR A 311 15.27 -17.91 11.48
CA THR A 311 14.66 -19.23 11.72
C THR A 311 15.67 -20.35 11.45
N PRO A 312 15.63 -21.47 12.18
CA PRO A 312 16.53 -22.61 11.94
C PRO A 312 16.55 -23.08 10.49
N ALA A 313 17.74 -23.27 9.93
CA ALA A 313 17.95 -23.82 8.59
C ALA A 313 17.72 -25.34 8.58
N VAL A 314 17.15 -25.86 7.50
CA VAL A 314 17.05 -27.31 7.30
C VAL A 314 18.37 -27.83 6.74
N THR A 315 19.15 -28.54 7.56
CA THR A 315 20.44 -29.08 7.13
C THR A 315 20.29 -30.45 6.46
N SER A 316 20.89 -30.61 5.28
CA SER A 316 21.09 -31.90 4.61
C SER A 316 22.49 -32.45 4.91
N ALA A 317 22.61 -33.78 4.99
CA ALA A 317 23.88 -34.47 5.24
C ALA A 317 24.76 -34.64 3.98
N ALA A 318 24.37 -34.09 2.83
CA ALA A 318 25.14 -34.22 1.59
C ALA A 318 26.41 -33.36 1.64
N GLY A 319 27.57 -34.00 1.61
CA GLY A 319 28.87 -33.31 1.55
C GLY A 319 29.11 -32.70 0.17
N ALA A 320 28.69 -31.46 -0.04
CA ALA A 320 29.07 -30.70 -1.22
C ALA A 320 30.57 -30.39 -1.20
N ALA A 321 31.25 -30.53 -2.35
CA ALA A 321 32.67 -30.20 -2.46
C ALA A 321 32.88 -28.68 -2.34
N TRP A 322 33.68 -28.26 -1.35
CA TRP A 322 33.98 -26.85 -1.09
C TRP A 322 35.43 -26.62 -0.67
N THR A 323 35.88 -25.37 -0.73
CA THR A 323 37.17 -24.92 -0.18
C THR A 323 37.04 -23.51 0.38
N GLY A 324 37.80 -23.20 1.43
CA GLY A 324 37.86 -21.86 2.03
C GLY A 324 39.12 -21.13 1.56
N VAL A 325 39.01 -19.84 1.26
CA VAL A 325 40.10 -18.95 0.85
C VAL A 325 39.95 -17.57 1.47
N THR A 326 41.05 -16.84 1.60
CA THR A 326 41.03 -15.41 1.96
C THR A 326 41.19 -14.49 0.75
N ASP A 327 41.76 -15.01 -0.33
CA ASP A 327 41.90 -14.36 -1.62
C ASP A 327 41.65 -15.37 -2.76
N LEU A 328 40.93 -14.96 -3.81
CA LEU A 328 40.61 -15.85 -4.94
C LEU A 328 41.85 -16.32 -5.71
N SER A 329 42.99 -15.63 -5.60
CA SER A 329 44.27 -16.02 -6.20
C SER A 329 44.89 -17.27 -5.56
N GLU A 330 44.43 -17.68 -4.37
CA GLU A 330 44.84 -18.93 -3.73
C GLU A 330 44.34 -20.18 -4.49
N LEU A 331 43.28 -20.02 -5.30
CA LEU A 331 42.69 -21.12 -6.06
C LEU A 331 43.61 -21.57 -7.20
N SER A 332 44.04 -22.83 -7.13
CA SER A 332 44.80 -23.50 -8.19
C SER A 332 44.16 -24.85 -8.57
N GLY A 333 44.28 -25.23 -9.85
CA GLY A 333 43.72 -26.49 -10.35
C GLY A 333 42.19 -26.46 -10.52
N GLN A 334 41.52 -27.56 -10.18
CA GLN A 334 40.08 -27.71 -10.35
C GLN A 334 39.30 -27.01 -9.23
N VAL A 335 38.47 -26.03 -9.59
CA VAL A 335 37.65 -25.27 -8.63
C VAL A 335 36.48 -26.15 -8.13
N PRO A 336 36.26 -26.25 -6.81
CA PRO A 336 35.13 -26.98 -6.24
C PRO A 336 33.79 -26.32 -6.55
N ALA A 337 32.67 -26.99 -6.21
CA ALA A 337 31.34 -26.48 -6.48
C ALA A 337 31.05 -25.16 -5.74
N THR A 338 31.53 -25.04 -4.50
CA THR A 338 31.43 -23.82 -3.69
C THR A 338 32.80 -23.37 -3.21
N VAL A 339 33.08 -22.07 -3.27
CA VAL A 339 34.24 -21.44 -2.64
C VAL A 339 33.75 -20.52 -1.53
N ALA A 340 34.25 -20.68 -0.32
CA ALA A 340 33.99 -19.80 0.80
C ALA A 340 35.10 -18.75 0.90
N LEU A 341 34.78 -17.48 0.63
CA LEU A 341 35.70 -16.35 0.73
C LEU A 341 35.50 -15.64 2.06
N THR A 342 36.50 -15.71 2.93
CA THR A 342 36.48 -15.01 4.23
C THR A 342 36.98 -13.59 4.08
N LEU A 343 36.14 -12.62 4.43
CA LEU A 343 36.52 -11.21 4.36
C LEU A 343 37.53 -10.83 5.46
N PRO A 344 38.47 -9.92 5.17
CA PRO A 344 39.45 -9.45 6.14
C PRO A 344 38.76 -8.61 7.22
N ALA A 345 39.11 -8.84 8.48
CA ALA A 345 38.60 -8.04 9.60
C ALA A 345 39.02 -6.57 9.49
N GLY A 346 38.15 -5.67 9.98
CA GLY A 346 38.45 -4.25 10.07
C GLY A 346 39.66 -3.92 10.96
N THR A 347 40.31 -2.81 10.62
CA THR A 347 41.47 -2.26 11.33
C THR A 347 41.08 -1.39 12.53
N GLY A 348 39.81 -0.96 12.62
CA GLY A 348 39.26 -0.09 13.65
C GLY A 348 38.94 1.32 13.16
N ASP A 349 39.42 1.72 11.98
CA ASP A 349 38.94 2.91 11.28
C ASP A 349 37.73 2.52 10.42
N ILE A 350 36.54 2.66 11.01
CA ILE A 350 35.29 2.13 10.42
C ILE A 350 35.07 2.68 9.00
N ALA A 351 35.36 3.96 8.75
CA ALA A 351 35.09 4.58 7.45
C ALA A 351 36.03 4.06 6.36
N ASP A 352 37.31 3.87 6.67
CA ASP A 352 38.31 3.31 5.77
C ASP A 352 38.15 1.79 5.61
N ASP A 353 37.77 1.09 6.68
CA ASP A 353 37.47 -0.34 6.67
C ASP A 353 36.30 -0.65 5.75
N VAL A 354 35.20 0.11 5.84
CA VAL A 354 34.03 -0.05 4.96
C VAL A 354 34.44 0.06 3.49
N ARG A 355 35.25 1.07 3.13
CA ARG A 355 35.72 1.26 1.74
C ARG A 355 36.61 0.10 1.30
N THR A 356 37.55 -0.30 2.15
CA THR A 356 38.50 -1.37 1.84
C THR A 356 37.79 -2.71 1.64
N VAL A 357 36.88 -3.07 2.56
CA VAL A 357 36.16 -4.34 2.51
C VAL A 357 35.14 -4.36 1.36
N THR A 358 34.43 -3.27 1.12
CA THR A 358 33.47 -3.21 0.00
C THR A 358 34.17 -3.19 -1.36
N ASP A 359 35.32 -2.52 -1.52
CA ASP A 359 36.15 -2.60 -2.73
C ASP A 359 36.68 -4.03 -2.95
N HIS A 360 37.24 -4.65 -1.91
CA HIS A 360 37.71 -6.04 -1.97
C HIS A 360 36.58 -7.00 -2.38
N THR A 361 35.40 -6.84 -1.77
CA THR A 361 34.21 -7.63 -2.08
C THR A 361 33.77 -7.39 -3.52
N LEU A 362 33.68 -6.14 -3.98
CA LEU A 362 33.30 -5.81 -5.36
C LEU A 362 34.26 -6.45 -6.37
N ARG A 363 35.58 -6.37 -6.13
CA ARG A 363 36.60 -6.97 -7.01
C ARG A 363 36.49 -8.50 -7.03
N ALA A 364 36.20 -9.12 -5.89
CA ALA A 364 35.95 -10.56 -5.82
C ALA A 364 34.71 -10.97 -6.63
N LEU A 365 33.59 -10.25 -6.47
CA LEU A 365 32.36 -10.48 -7.23
C LEU A 365 32.58 -10.31 -8.74
N GLN A 366 33.25 -9.24 -9.16
CA GLN A 366 33.56 -8.98 -10.57
C GLN A 366 34.50 -10.03 -11.17
N THR A 367 35.53 -10.43 -10.42
CA THR A 367 36.44 -11.52 -10.82
C THR A 367 35.68 -12.84 -10.96
N TRP A 368 34.78 -13.13 -10.02
CA TRP A 368 33.93 -14.31 -10.07
C TRP A 368 33.07 -14.34 -11.33
N LEU A 369 32.43 -13.22 -11.68
CA LEU A 369 31.58 -13.11 -12.86
C LEU A 369 32.35 -13.19 -14.17
N ALA A 370 33.56 -12.61 -14.23
CA ALA A 370 34.33 -12.48 -15.47
C ALA A 370 35.15 -13.73 -15.84
N ASP A 371 35.57 -14.54 -14.87
CA ASP A 371 36.46 -15.68 -15.11
C ASP A 371 35.68 -16.97 -15.38
N GLU A 372 35.89 -17.55 -16.56
CA GLU A 372 35.21 -18.76 -17.02
C GLU A 372 35.42 -19.97 -16.09
N ARG A 373 36.51 -20.01 -15.31
CA ARG A 373 36.79 -21.08 -14.33
C ARG A 373 35.71 -21.19 -13.25
N PHE A 374 34.96 -20.10 -13.01
CA PHE A 374 33.91 -20.02 -11.99
C PHE A 374 32.49 -20.20 -12.57
N THR A 375 32.37 -20.49 -13.86
CA THR A 375 31.07 -20.78 -14.49
C THR A 375 30.40 -21.97 -13.80
N GLY A 376 29.16 -21.80 -13.36
CA GLY A 376 28.41 -22.83 -12.62
C GLY A 376 28.96 -23.13 -11.22
N ARG A 377 29.80 -22.24 -10.67
CA ARG A 377 30.32 -22.32 -9.29
C ARG A 377 29.68 -21.23 -8.43
N ARG A 378 29.59 -21.52 -7.13
CA ARG A 378 29.02 -20.62 -6.13
C ARG A 378 30.10 -20.00 -5.25
N LEU A 379 30.05 -18.68 -5.07
CA LEU A 379 30.89 -17.95 -4.12
C LEU A 379 30.07 -17.66 -2.86
N MET A 380 30.47 -18.25 -1.74
CA MET A 380 29.92 -17.94 -0.42
C MET A 380 30.82 -16.92 0.26
N VAL A 381 30.31 -15.72 0.50
CA VAL A 381 31.07 -14.68 1.21
C VAL A 381 30.83 -14.85 2.71
N VAL A 382 31.91 -15.07 3.45
CA VAL A 382 31.91 -15.28 4.90
C VAL A 382 32.27 -13.98 5.61
N THR A 383 31.41 -13.57 6.52
CA THR A 383 31.46 -12.28 7.23
C THR A 383 31.30 -12.47 8.73
N ARG A 384 31.41 -11.37 9.50
CA ARG A 384 31.36 -11.33 10.96
C ARG A 384 30.30 -10.32 11.38
N GLY A 385 29.45 -10.66 12.34
CA GLY A 385 28.28 -9.85 12.70
C GLY A 385 28.61 -8.59 13.50
N ASP A 386 29.80 -8.53 14.11
CA ASP A 386 30.27 -7.40 14.92
C ASP A 386 30.99 -6.30 14.10
N ASP A 387 31.29 -6.56 12.83
CA ASP A 387 32.04 -5.67 11.95
C ASP A 387 31.12 -4.91 10.98
N LEU A 388 31.10 -3.58 11.06
CA LEU A 388 30.25 -2.74 10.18
C LEU A 388 30.72 -2.74 8.73
N ALA A 389 32.01 -2.94 8.47
CA ALA A 389 32.53 -3.06 7.11
C ALA A 389 32.01 -4.33 6.45
N HIS A 390 31.90 -5.41 7.23
CA HIS A 390 31.29 -6.66 6.83
C HIS A 390 29.78 -6.52 6.57
N ALA A 391 29.06 -5.73 7.38
CA ALA A 391 27.65 -5.41 7.11
C ALA A 391 27.46 -4.68 5.77
N ALA A 392 28.35 -3.74 5.42
CA ALA A 392 28.31 -3.09 4.12
C ALA A 392 28.56 -4.08 2.96
N ALA A 393 29.55 -4.98 3.10
CA ALA A 393 29.78 -6.04 2.13
C ALA A 393 28.60 -7.01 1.99
N TRP A 394 27.90 -7.31 3.09
CA TRP A 394 26.69 -8.13 3.09
C TRP A 394 25.61 -7.56 2.15
N GLY A 395 25.35 -6.25 2.27
CA GLY A 395 24.41 -5.55 1.38
C GLY A 395 24.82 -5.62 -0.10
N LEU A 396 26.12 -5.44 -0.39
CA LEU A 396 26.66 -5.56 -1.74
C LEU A 396 26.43 -6.95 -2.35
N VAL A 397 26.71 -8.01 -1.57
CA VAL A 397 26.54 -9.40 -2.04
C VAL A 397 25.06 -9.77 -2.17
N ARG A 398 24.17 -9.25 -1.31
CA ARG A 398 22.71 -9.40 -1.48
C ARG A 398 22.25 -8.85 -2.83
N ALA A 399 22.75 -7.69 -3.25
CA ALA A 399 22.45 -7.13 -4.57
C ALA A 399 23.04 -7.98 -5.70
N ALA A 400 24.27 -8.47 -5.56
CA ALA A 400 24.88 -9.38 -6.53
C ALA A 400 24.07 -10.67 -6.71
N ARG A 401 23.55 -11.23 -5.62
CA ARG A 401 22.64 -12.38 -5.65
C ARG A 401 21.32 -12.05 -6.32
N ALA A 402 20.79 -10.84 -6.15
CA ALA A 402 19.57 -10.42 -6.86
C ALA A 402 19.80 -10.34 -8.39
N GLU A 403 21.02 -10.08 -8.85
CA GLU A 403 21.41 -10.13 -10.26
C GLU A 403 21.62 -11.57 -10.77
N ASP A 404 22.24 -12.43 -9.95
CA ASP A 404 22.52 -13.84 -10.29
C ASP A 404 22.37 -14.76 -9.05
N PRO A 405 21.15 -15.30 -8.79
CA PRO A 405 20.83 -16.00 -7.55
C PRO A 405 21.64 -17.26 -7.25
N GLU A 406 22.06 -17.98 -8.30
CA GLU A 406 22.77 -19.26 -8.15
C GLU A 406 24.27 -19.07 -7.88
N ARG A 407 24.83 -17.90 -8.21
CA ARG A 407 26.28 -17.65 -8.16
C ARG A 407 26.78 -17.22 -6.79
N PHE A 408 25.93 -16.69 -5.92
CA PHE A 408 26.36 -16.06 -4.67
C PHE A 408 25.60 -16.59 -3.44
N ALA A 409 26.29 -16.63 -2.31
CA ALA A 409 25.73 -16.93 -0.99
C ALA A 409 26.41 -16.11 0.10
N LEU A 410 25.76 -16.02 1.25
CA LEU A 410 26.26 -15.28 2.42
C LEU A 410 26.24 -16.16 3.67
N LEU A 411 27.31 -16.07 4.46
CA LEU A 411 27.44 -16.68 5.78
C LEU A 411 27.96 -15.64 6.78
N GLU A 412 27.22 -15.39 7.86
CA GLU A 412 27.68 -14.59 9.00
C GLU A 412 28.06 -15.52 10.14
N THR A 413 29.28 -15.41 10.65
CA THR A 413 29.77 -16.22 11.76
C THR A 413 30.81 -15.46 12.58
N ASP A 414 30.76 -15.62 13.90
CA ASP A 414 31.73 -15.02 14.82
C ASP A 414 33.03 -15.83 14.92
N ARG A 415 33.05 -17.05 14.37
CA ARG A 415 34.18 -17.99 14.40
C ARG A 415 34.56 -18.43 13.01
N ASP A 416 35.87 -18.44 12.76
CA ASP A 416 36.45 -19.14 11.62
C ASP A 416 36.52 -20.64 11.95
N ASP A 417 35.43 -21.34 11.66
CA ASP A 417 35.27 -22.76 11.91
C ASP A 417 34.91 -23.50 10.60
N PRO A 418 35.82 -24.32 10.05
CA PRO A 418 35.57 -25.09 8.83
C PRO A 418 34.36 -26.03 8.92
N GLU A 419 34.02 -26.54 10.10
CA GLU A 419 32.86 -27.42 10.27
C GLU A 419 31.54 -26.65 10.08
N THR A 420 31.45 -25.46 10.67
CA THR A 420 30.31 -24.55 10.48
C THR A 420 30.16 -24.11 9.03
N THR A 421 31.26 -23.74 8.36
CA THR A 421 31.24 -23.40 6.93
C THR A 421 30.80 -24.60 6.08
N ALA A 422 31.28 -25.80 6.37
CA ALA A 422 30.84 -27.02 5.66
C ALA A 422 29.33 -27.25 5.81
N ARG A 423 28.77 -27.07 7.03
CA ARG A 423 27.33 -27.20 7.29
C ARG A 423 26.53 -26.13 6.54
N ALA A 424 27.03 -24.89 6.49
CA ALA A 424 26.40 -23.81 5.76
C ALA A 424 26.34 -24.12 4.25
N VAL A 425 27.45 -24.55 3.66
CA VAL A 425 27.49 -24.97 2.25
C VAL A 425 26.54 -26.15 1.99
N ALA A 426 26.51 -27.15 2.87
CA ALA A 426 25.64 -28.32 2.72
C ALA A 426 24.14 -28.00 2.82
N SER A 427 23.76 -26.92 3.51
CA SER A 427 22.36 -26.48 3.57
C SER A 427 21.84 -25.99 2.21
N GLY A 428 22.72 -25.46 1.35
CA GLY A 428 22.35 -24.87 0.08
C GLY A 428 21.66 -23.50 0.19
N GLU A 429 21.37 -23.02 1.39
CA GLU A 429 20.67 -21.75 1.62
C GLU A 429 21.48 -20.55 1.08
N PRO A 430 20.79 -19.52 0.53
CA PRO A 430 21.45 -18.33 -0.03
C PRO A 430 22.03 -17.39 1.01
N GLU A 431 21.55 -17.45 2.23
CA GLU A 431 21.89 -16.50 3.27
C GLU A 431 21.70 -17.13 4.65
N LEU A 432 22.77 -17.12 5.45
CA LEU A 432 22.84 -17.82 6.72
C LEU A 432 23.54 -16.99 7.78
N ARG A 433 23.05 -17.04 9.01
CA ARG A 433 23.73 -16.53 10.21
C ARG A 433 23.94 -17.66 11.20
N VAL A 434 25.08 -17.66 11.86
CA VAL A 434 25.38 -18.59 12.96
C VAL A 434 25.13 -17.86 14.27
N LEU A 435 24.18 -18.36 15.06
CA LEU A 435 23.92 -17.88 16.42
C LEU A 435 23.95 -19.08 17.37
N ASP A 436 24.76 -19.01 18.43
CA ASP A 436 24.93 -20.10 19.40
C ASP A 436 25.23 -21.48 18.78
N GLY A 437 25.87 -21.51 17.60
CA GLY A 437 26.23 -22.73 16.86
C GLY A 437 25.12 -23.29 15.96
N GLU A 438 23.94 -22.65 15.94
CA GLU A 438 22.82 -22.97 15.07
C GLU A 438 22.88 -22.14 13.77
N LEU A 439 22.58 -22.78 12.64
CA LEU A 439 22.46 -22.11 11.34
C LEU A 439 21.04 -21.58 11.19
N LEU A 440 20.91 -20.27 10.98
CA LEU A 440 19.65 -19.58 10.84
C LEU A 440 19.54 -18.92 9.47
N VAL A 441 18.35 -18.94 8.88
CA VAL A 441 18.01 -18.21 7.66
C VAL A 441 17.15 -16.98 7.99
N PRO A 442 17.34 -15.85 7.32
CA PRO A 442 16.50 -14.69 7.53
C PRO A 442 15.09 -14.95 6.98
N ARG A 443 14.07 -14.33 7.59
CA ARG A 443 12.66 -14.32 7.15
C ARG A 443 12.08 -12.94 7.44
N LEU A 444 11.45 -12.32 6.44
CA LEU A 444 10.70 -11.09 6.69
C LEU A 444 9.37 -11.44 7.36
N ALA A 445 9.16 -10.93 8.57
CA ALA A 445 7.95 -11.12 9.36
C ALA A 445 7.25 -9.79 9.61
N ARG A 446 5.92 -9.84 9.76
CA ARG A 446 5.15 -8.67 10.18
C ARG A 446 5.48 -8.34 11.62
N THR A 447 5.58 -7.06 11.91
CA THR A 447 5.76 -6.60 13.28
C THR A 447 4.49 -6.89 14.09
N PRO A 448 4.59 -7.44 15.32
CA PRO A 448 3.45 -7.62 16.20
C PRO A 448 2.77 -6.27 16.52
N ALA A 449 1.46 -6.30 16.78
CA ALA A 449 0.71 -5.13 17.22
C ALA A 449 1.44 -4.43 18.38
N ALA A 450 1.53 -3.10 18.31
CA ALA A 450 2.21 -2.31 19.33
C ALA A 450 1.54 -2.51 20.70
N SER A 451 2.34 -2.56 21.76
CA SER A 451 1.84 -2.46 23.13
C SER A 451 1.42 -1.01 23.43
N GLU A 452 0.22 -0.81 23.99
CA GLU A 452 -0.24 0.51 24.41
C GLU A 452 0.70 1.10 25.49
N GLY A 453 1.13 2.36 25.31
CA GLY A 453 1.78 3.14 26.36
C GLY A 453 3.22 3.63 26.13
N GLU A 454 3.77 3.55 24.92
CA GLU A 454 5.08 4.15 24.62
C GLU A 454 4.95 5.68 24.39
N GLU A 455 5.77 6.47 25.09
CA GLU A 455 5.83 7.93 24.94
C GLU A 455 6.48 8.33 23.60
N THR A 456 5.98 9.38 22.97
CA THR A 456 6.52 9.88 21.69
C THR A 456 7.99 10.34 21.86
N PRO A 457 8.92 9.92 20.99
CA PRO A 457 10.32 10.31 21.11
C PRO A 457 10.56 11.80 20.76
N TRP A 458 9.52 12.50 20.32
CA TRP A 458 9.58 13.88 19.82
C TRP A 458 9.23 14.94 20.88
N ALA A 459 8.83 14.53 22.09
CA ALA A 459 8.41 15.46 23.16
C ALA A 459 9.57 16.10 23.95
N GLY A 460 10.81 15.64 23.73
CA GLY A 460 11.99 16.15 24.43
C GLY A 460 12.36 17.59 24.04
N PRO A 461 12.98 18.37 24.94
CA PRO A 461 13.50 19.69 24.60
C PRO A 461 14.70 19.60 23.65
N GLY A 462 14.84 20.55 22.74
CA GLY A 462 16.01 20.68 21.86
C GLY A 462 15.67 20.74 20.37
N THR A 463 16.67 21.07 19.56
CA THR A 463 16.50 21.19 18.10
C THR A 463 16.45 19.81 17.44
N VAL A 464 15.54 19.61 16.48
CA VAL A 464 15.52 18.42 15.62
C VAL A 464 16.39 18.68 14.39
N LEU A 465 17.46 17.91 14.25
CA LEU A 465 18.35 17.94 13.08
C LEU A 465 17.83 17.00 12.00
N ILE A 466 17.55 17.51 10.80
CA ILE A 466 17.17 16.70 9.63
C ILE A 466 18.21 16.90 8.53
N THR A 467 19.03 15.88 8.31
CA THR A 467 20.05 15.91 7.25
C THR A 467 19.47 15.41 5.95
N GLY A 468 19.86 16.01 4.82
CA GLY A 468 19.10 15.89 3.58
C GLY A 468 17.76 16.65 3.65
N GLY A 469 17.61 17.57 4.60
CA GLY A 469 16.34 18.22 4.98
C GLY A 469 15.70 19.08 3.89
N THR A 470 16.46 19.46 2.85
CA THR A 470 15.92 20.17 1.68
C THR A 470 15.55 19.22 0.53
N GLY A 471 15.67 17.90 0.70
CA GLY A 471 15.18 16.90 -0.25
C GLY A 471 13.72 16.52 0.03
N GLY A 472 13.07 15.84 -0.91
CA GLY A 472 11.63 15.52 -0.83
C GLY A 472 11.23 14.85 0.49
N LEU A 473 11.90 13.76 0.87
CA LEU A 473 11.60 13.04 2.13
C LEU A 473 11.94 13.88 3.38
N GLY A 474 13.08 14.57 3.39
CA GLY A 474 13.49 15.40 4.53
C GLY A 474 12.51 16.53 4.82
N ALA A 475 11.99 17.18 3.77
CA ALA A 475 10.99 18.24 3.89
C ALA A 475 9.62 17.69 4.37
N LEU A 476 9.19 16.54 3.84
CA LEU A 476 7.96 15.87 4.28
C LEU A 476 8.01 15.51 5.77
N VAL A 477 9.12 14.92 6.22
CA VAL A 477 9.31 14.56 7.64
C VAL A 477 9.36 15.81 8.51
N ALA A 478 10.07 16.87 8.08
CA ALA A 478 10.12 18.13 8.82
C ALA A 478 8.72 18.71 9.06
N ARG A 479 7.90 18.77 8.00
CA ARG A 479 6.51 19.22 8.07
C ARG A 479 5.68 18.36 9.01
N HIS A 480 5.80 17.05 8.91
CA HIS A 480 5.08 16.09 9.74
C HIS A 480 5.40 16.26 11.22
N LEU A 481 6.69 16.36 11.57
CA LEU A 481 7.13 16.57 12.95
C LEU A 481 6.62 17.89 13.55
N ILE A 482 6.53 18.96 12.75
CA ILE A 482 5.99 20.24 13.20
C ILE A 482 4.48 20.16 13.44
N VAL A 483 3.73 19.54 12.51
CA VAL A 483 2.27 19.52 12.53
C VAL A 483 1.72 18.50 13.53
N GLU A 484 2.19 17.26 13.49
CA GLU A 484 1.64 16.15 14.27
C GLU A 484 2.31 16.02 15.64
N HIS A 485 3.61 16.30 15.74
CA HIS A 485 4.39 16.15 16.97
C HIS A 485 4.73 17.48 17.65
N GLY A 486 4.33 18.60 17.07
CA GLY A 486 4.48 19.93 17.67
C GLY A 486 5.93 20.41 17.77
N VAL A 487 6.87 19.81 17.05
CA VAL A 487 8.29 20.21 17.03
C VAL A 487 8.41 21.68 16.59
N ARG A 488 9.18 22.47 17.34
CA ARG A 488 9.30 23.93 17.09
C ARG A 488 10.66 24.38 16.61
N ASP A 489 11.74 23.73 17.00
CA ASP A 489 13.08 24.12 16.59
C ASP A 489 13.64 23.07 15.63
N VAL A 490 13.80 23.44 14.36
CA VAL A 490 14.20 22.53 13.29
C VAL A 490 15.45 23.05 12.59
N LEU A 491 16.49 22.21 12.53
CA LEU A 491 17.70 22.44 11.75
C LEU A 491 17.70 21.51 10.54
N LEU A 492 17.47 22.05 9.36
CA LEU A 492 17.59 21.33 8.09
C LEU A 492 19.00 21.50 7.55
N THR A 493 19.66 20.41 7.16
CA THR A 493 20.98 20.49 6.52
C THR A 493 20.98 19.84 5.16
N SER A 494 21.68 20.47 4.23
CA SER A 494 22.05 19.88 2.95
C SER A 494 23.35 20.52 2.46
N ARG A 495 24.04 19.92 1.49
CA ARG A 495 25.29 20.48 0.94
C ARG A 495 25.13 21.91 0.41
N ARG A 496 23.93 22.29 -0.03
CA ARG A 496 23.63 23.63 -0.58
C ARG A 496 22.92 24.55 0.42
N GLY A 497 22.39 24.03 1.53
CA GLY A 497 21.61 24.82 2.49
C GLY A 497 20.48 25.60 1.82
N MET A 498 20.40 26.90 2.12
CA MET A 498 19.42 27.82 1.51
C MET A 498 19.53 27.96 -0.02
N ASP A 499 20.68 27.62 -0.62
CA ASP A 499 20.85 27.65 -2.08
C ASP A 499 20.33 26.37 -2.77
N ALA A 500 19.76 25.42 -2.02
CA ALA A 500 19.13 24.25 -2.60
C ALA A 500 17.81 24.63 -3.32
N PRO A 501 17.49 24.01 -4.47
CA PRO A 501 16.19 24.19 -5.11
C PRO A 501 15.04 23.89 -4.14
N GLY A 502 14.09 24.81 -4.02
CA GLY A 502 12.93 24.67 -3.13
C GLY A 502 13.18 25.03 -1.66
N ALA A 503 14.43 25.33 -1.24
CA ALA A 503 14.73 25.61 0.17
C ALA A 503 14.02 26.86 0.71
N ALA A 504 13.88 27.91 -0.11
CA ALA A 504 13.18 29.14 0.29
C ALA A 504 11.67 28.94 0.45
N GLU A 505 11.06 28.06 -0.35
CA GLU A 505 9.67 27.63 -0.20
C GLU A 505 9.50 26.81 1.07
N ILE A 506 10.34 25.79 1.28
CA ILE A 506 10.34 24.94 2.49
C ILE A 506 10.47 25.80 3.75
N HIS A 507 11.46 26.71 3.79
CA HIS A 507 11.65 27.60 4.93
C HIS A 507 10.38 28.42 5.23
N ARG A 508 9.77 29.04 4.21
CA ARG A 508 8.53 29.83 4.37
C ARG A 508 7.37 28.98 4.87
N GLU A 509 7.18 27.79 4.29
CA GLU A 509 6.11 26.88 4.67
C GLU A 509 6.24 26.48 6.13
N LEU A 510 7.40 25.91 6.51
CA LEU A 510 7.62 25.39 7.85
C LEU A 510 7.61 26.50 8.92
N THR A 511 8.12 27.69 8.59
CA THR A 511 8.00 28.86 9.48
C THR A 511 6.54 29.29 9.62
N GLY A 512 5.75 29.25 8.54
CA GLY A 512 4.32 29.54 8.54
C GLY A 512 3.50 28.57 9.40
N LEU A 513 3.99 27.35 9.60
CA LEU A 513 3.42 26.35 10.52
C LEU A 513 3.81 26.60 12.00
N GLY A 514 4.60 27.64 12.27
CA GLY A 514 4.94 28.09 13.62
C GLY A 514 6.19 27.45 14.22
N ALA A 515 7.10 26.96 13.38
CA ALA A 515 8.43 26.49 13.78
C ALA A 515 9.52 27.56 13.51
N THR A 516 10.56 27.57 14.33
CA THR A 516 11.84 28.21 14.05
C THR A 516 12.67 27.28 13.19
N VAL A 517 12.92 27.66 11.94
CA VAL A 517 13.63 26.81 10.96
C VAL A 517 14.94 27.44 10.55
N GLU A 518 16.02 26.70 10.74
CA GLU A 518 17.33 27.03 10.17
C GLU A 518 17.65 26.05 9.04
N ILE A 519 18.05 26.56 7.87
CA ILE A 519 18.54 25.72 6.77
C ILE A 519 20.02 26.02 6.56
N ALA A 520 20.89 25.12 6.99
CA ALA A 520 22.33 25.29 6.94
C ALA A 520 22.96 24.52 5.76
N ALA A 521 23.94 25.15 5.10
CA ALA A 521 24.78 24.49 4.12
C ALA A 521 25.85 23.67 4.86
N CYS A 522 25.69 22.36 4.88
CA CYS A 522 26.62 21.45 5.54
C CYS A 522 26.63 20.10 4.82
N ASP A 523 27.83 19.63 4.47
CA ASP A 523 28.04 18.24 4.08
C ASP A 523 28.26 17.41 5.34
N VAL A 524 27.34 16.49 5.64
CA VAL A 524 27.43 15.67 6.86
C VAL A 524 28.61 14.70 6.85
N ALA A 525 29.17 14.40 5.67
CA ALA A 525 30.42 13.64 5.56
C ALA A 525 31.66 14.46 5.94
N ASP A 526 31.57 15.79 5.97
CA ASP A 526 32.62 16.67 6.50
C ASP A 526 32.46 16.82 8.01
N ARG A 527 33.30 16.10 8.76
CA ARG A 527 33.23 16.03 10.22
C ARG A 527 33.46 17.40 10.86
N ASP A 528 34.37 18.20 10.32
CA ASP A 528 34.73 19.49 10.91
C ASP A 528 33.63 20.52 10.68
N ALA A 529 33.06 20.56 9.48
CA ALA A 529 31.91 21.42 9.18
C ALA A 529 30.69 21.03 10.03
N LEU A 530 30.41 19.73 10.19
CA LEU A 530 29.30 19.27 11.02
C LEU A 530 29.53 19.61 12.50
N ARG A 531 30.75 19.42 13.01
CA ARG A 531 31.13 19.78 14.38
C ARG A 531 30.95 21.28 14.63
N GLU A 532 31.36 22.13 13.70
CA GLU A 532 31.18 23.58 13.80
C GLU A 532 29.69 23.96 13.79
N LEU A 533 28.89 23.35 12.90
CA LEU A 533 27.45 23.59 12.83
C LEU A 533 26.74 23.21 14.14
N LEU A 534 27.15 22.11 14.76
CA LEU A 534 26.56 21.59 16.00
C LEU A 534 27.12 22.22 17.28
N ALA A 535 28.15 23.06 17.18
CA ALA A 535 28.76 23.71 18.33
C ALA A 535 27.73 24.54 19.11
N ASP A 536 27.73 24.41 20.44
CA ASP A 536 26.85 25.11 21.38
C ASP A 536 25.33 24.86 21.18
N ARG A 537 24.95 23.81 20.43
CA ARG A 537 23.55 23.41 20.24
C ARG A 537 23.19 22.21 21.11
N THR A 538 21.98 22.27 21.67
CA THR A 538 21.32 21.11 22.29
C THR A 538 20.37 20.49 21.29
N LEU A 539 20.69 19.28 20.85
CA LEU A 539 19.82 18.52 19.94
C LEU A 539 18.87 17.66 20.75
N GLY A 540 17.60 17.63 20.32
CA GLY A 540 16.58 16.72 20.88
C GLY A 540 16.42 15.45 20.04
N ALA A 541 16.65 15.53 18.73
CA ALA A 541 16.61 14.37 17.85
C ALA A 541 17.43 14.55 16.57
N VAL A 542 17.76 13.45 15.92
CA VAL A 542 18.42 13.40 14.61
C VAL A 542 17.60 12.53 13.66
N VAL A 543 17.34 13.05 12.45
CA VAL A 543 16.79 12.29 11.32
C VAL A 543 17.74 12.38 10.15
N HIS A 544 18.30 11.25 9.73
CA HIS A 544 19.26 11.16 8.64
C HIS A 544 18.60 10.71 7.35
N THR A 545 18.26 11.66 6.48
CA THR A 545 17.68 11.41 5.14
C THR A 545 18.67 11.65 3.99
N ALA A 546 19.91 12.04 4.30
CA ALA A 546 20.92 12.32 3.29
C ALA A 546 21.31 11.05 2.53
N GLY A 547 21.26 11.11 1.21
CA GLY A 547 21.64 10.00 0.34
C GLY A 547 21.69 10.44 -1.12
N VAL A 548 22.43 9.67 -1.91
CA VAL A 548 22.49 9.79 -3.37
C VAL A 548 22.43 8.40 -3.99
N LEU A 549 22.04 8.33 -5.26
CA LEU A 549 22.06 7.11 -6.06
C LEU A 549 23.20 7.18 -7.08
N ALA A 550 23.82 6.05 -7.36
CA ALA A 550 24.80 5.88 -8.43
C ALA A 550 24.71 4.44 -8.95
N ASP A 551 23.49 4.06 -9.35
CA ASP A 551 23.11 2.68 -9.65
C ASP A 551 23.89 2.12 -10.85
N GLY A 552 24.20 0.83 -10.79
CA GLY A 552 24.91 0.08 -11.80
C GLY A 552 24.96 -1.40 -11.44
N MET A 553 24.90 -2.26 -12.46
CA MET A 553 25.09 -3.71 -12.29
C MET A 553 26.45 -4.00 -11.65
N ILE A 554 26.58 -5.08 -10.88
CA ILE A 554 27.84 -5.44 -10.19
C ILE A 554 29.04 -5.45 -11.15
N ALA A 555 28.85 -5.96 -12.37
CA ALA A 555 29.89 -6.02 -13.39
C ALA A 555 30.44 -4.63 -13.82
N ASN A 556 29.67 -3.56 -13.63
CA ASN A 556 29.99 -2.20 -14.07
C ASN A 556 30.16 -1.20 -12.92
N LEU A 557 29.90 -1.59 -11.68
CA LEU A 557 30.14 -0.74 -10.52
C LEU A 557 31.63 -0.42 -10.41
N THR A 558 31.92 0.83 -10.06
CA THR A 558 33.29 1.34 -9.88
C THR A 558 33.53 1.73 -8.43
N PRO A 559 34.79 1.78 -7.97
CA PRO A 559 35.11 2.31 -6.65
C PRO A 559 34.60 3.75 -6.46
N HIS A 560 34.58 4.55 -7.53
CA HIS A 560 34.06 5.91 -7.51
C HIS A 560 32.54 5.96 -7.28
N SER A 561 31.75 5.17 -8.02
CA SER A 561 30.29 5.11 -7.82
C SER A 561 29.92 4.51 -6.48
N LEU A 562 30.77 3.64 -5.93
CA LEU A 562 30.63 3.11 -4.57
C LEU A 562 30.86 4.21 -3.53
N ASP A 563 32.00 4.91 -3.57
CA ASP A 563 32.34 5.99 -2.64
C ASP A 563 31.32 7.14 -2.66
N GLN A 564 30.80 7.51 -3.85
CA GLN A 564 29.75 8.53 -3.97
C GLN A 564 28.52 8.24 -3.11
N VAL A 565 28.12 6.97 -3.01
CA VAL A 565 26.92 6.53 -2.25
C VAL A 565 27.26 6.27 -0.79
N LEU A 566 28.45 5.72 -0.51
CA LEU A 566 28.92 5.49 0.85
C LEU A 566 29.11 6.82 1.59
N ARG A 567 29.68 7.85 0.97
CA ARG A 567 30.04 9.11 1.64
C ARG A 567 28.90 9.75 2.46
N PRO A 568 27.71 10.06 1.91
CA PRO A 568 26.65 10.68 2.71
C PRO A 568 26.01 9.74 3.73
N LYS A 569 26.03 8.41 3.52
CA LYS A 569 25.35 7.43 4.38
C LYS A 569 26.25 6.84 5.46
N VAL A 570 27.49 6.50 5.12
CA VAL A 570 28.49 5.92 6.01
C VAL A 570 29.17 7.02 6.81
N ASP A 571 29.93 7.89 6.15
CA ASP A 571 30.69 8.95 6.84
C ASP A 571 29.73 9.91 7.55
N GLY A 572 28.63 10.27 6.88
CA GLY A 572 27.57 11.11 7.45
C GLY A 572 26.97 10.53 8.73
N ALA A 573 26.58 9.26 8.72
CA ALA A 573 25.99 8.64 9.90
C ALA A 573 27.02 8.39 11.02
N LEU A 574 28.29 8.09 10.68
CA LEU A 574 29.37 7.98 11.67
C LEU A 574 29.68 9.32 12.34
N ASN A 575 29.75 10.41 11.57
CA ASN A 575 29.96 11.73 12.12
C ASN A 575 28.80 12.15 13.02
N LEU A 576 27.55 11.89 12.60
CA LEU A 576 26.37 12.13 13.44
C LEU A 576 26.42 11.28 14.71
N HIS A 577 26.75 9.99 14.60
CA HIS A 577 26.86 9.07 15.72
C HIS A 577 27.86 9.57 16.78
N ASP A 578 29.05 9.96 16.34
CA ASP A 578 30.10 10.42 17.24
C ASP A 578 29.83 11.81 17.84
N LEU A 579 29.43 12.79 17.02
CA LEU A 579 29.25 14.18 17.46
C LEU A 579 27.98 14.37 18.31
N THR A 580 27.07 13.39 18.29
CA THR A 580 25.85 13.41 19.11
C THR A 580 25.82 12.32 20.18
N ARG A 581 26.96 11.64 20.42
CA ARG A 581 27.04 10.55 21.42
C ARG A 581 26.70 11.02 22.84
N ASP A 582 27.12 12.24 23.20
CA ASP A 582 26.94 12.81 24.53
C ASP A 582 25.67 13.69 24.67
N GLN A 583 24.81 13.71 23.63
CA GLN A 583 23.55 14.46 23.63
C GLN A 583 22.40 13.54 24.11
N ASP A 584 21.49 14.08 24.93
CA ASP A 584 20.31 13.37 25.43
C ASP A 584 19.20 13.35 24.37
N LEU A 585 19.43 12.59 23.29
CA LEU A 585 18.49 12.51 22.17
C LEU A 585 17.27 11.65 22.55
N GLY A 586 16.07 12.08 22.16
CA GLY A 586 14.87 11.25 22.17
C GLY A 586 14.83 10.29 20.98
N ALA A 587 15.39 10.69 19.83
CA ALA A 587 15.42 9.89 18.61
C ALA A 587 16.71 10.07 17.79
N PHE A 588 17.14 8.98 17.15
CA PHE A 588 18.19 8.97 16.13
C PHE A 588 17.74 8.03 15.00
N VAL A 589 17.12 8.58 13.97
CA VAL A 589 16.46 7.81 12.91
C VAL A 589 17.29 7.86 11.63
N LEU A 590 17.67 6.70 11.11
CA LEU A 590 18.42 6.53 9.86
C LEU A 590 17.46 6.08 8.75
N PHE A 591 17.38 6.84 7.65
CA PHE A 591 16.60 6.44 6.48
C PHE A 591 17.46 5.49 5.63
N SER A 592 17.22 4.20 5.84
CA SER A 592 17.78 3.09 5.08
C SER A 592 16.86 2.74 3.89
N SER A 593 17.07 1.59 3.27
CA SER A 593 16.28 1.11 2.13
C SER A 593 16.08 -0.40 2.19
N ALA A 594 14.89 -0.85 1.80
CA ALA A 594 14.58 -2.27 1.59
C ALA A 594 15.53 -2.94 0.57
N ALA A 595 16.20 -2.18 -0.30
CA ALA A 595 17.25 -2.69 -1.19
C ALA A 595 18.42 -3.34 -0.42
N GLY A 596 18.78 -2.82 0.76
CA GLY A 596 19.79 -3.43 1.64
C GLY A 596 19.33 -4.73 2.31
N VAL A 597 18.01 -4.95 2.37
CA VAL A 597 17.39 -6.11 3.04
C VAL A 597 17.05 -7.21 2.05
N LEU A 598 16.34 -6.88 0.97
CA LEU A 598 15.86 -7.82 -0.03
C LEU A 598 16.88 -8.05 -1.16
N GLY A 599 17.83 -7.14 -1.32
CA GLY A 599 18.63 -7.01 -2.54
C GLY A 599 17.83 -6.32 -3.65
N ALA A 600 18.52 -5.56 -4.50
CA ALA A 600 17.94 -4.97 -5.69
C ALA A 600 18.98 -5.00 -6.83
N PRO A 601 18.65 -5.59 -7.99
CA PRO A 601 19.56 -5.63 -9.13
C PRO A 601 20.01 -4.22 -9.52
N GLY A 602 21.31 -4.03 -9.75
CA GLY A 602 21.87 -2.73 -10.11
C GLY A 602 22.05 -1.75 -8.94
N GLN A 603 21.75 -2.14 -7.70
CA GLN A 603 21.85 -1.24 -6.53
C GLN A 603 22.90 -1.71 -5.51
N GLY A 604 24.00 -2.33 -5.96
CA GLY A 604 25.01 -2.90 -5.07
C GLY A 604 25.65 -1.90 -4.09
N ASN A 605 26.03 -0.73 -4.56
CA ASN A 605 26.57 0.35 -3.72
C ASN A 605 25.53 0.93 -2.74
N TYR A 606 24.29 1.08 -3.19
CA TYR A 606 23.19 1.57 -2.36
C TYR A 606 22.78 0.55 -1.30
N ALA A 607 22.69 -0.73 -1.65
CA ALA A 607 22.44 -1.82 -0.71
C ALA A 607 23.55 -1.87 0.36
N ALA A 608 24.83 -1.78 -0.04
CA ALA A 608 25.96 -1.75 0.88
C ALA A 608 25.85 -0.59 1.91
N ALA A 609 25.60 0.62 1.41
CA ALA A 609 25.47 1.80 2.28
C ALA A 609 24.30 1.71 3.25
N ASN A 610 23.17 1.12 2.84
CA ASN A 610 21.98 0.97 3.69
C ASN A 610 22.12 -0.15 4.71
N THR A 611 22.74 -1.29 4.35
CA THR A 611 23.02 -2.36 5.33
C THR A 611 24.02 -1.90 6.40
N PHE A 612 24.94 -1.00 6.06
CA PHE A 612 25.77 -0.31 7.06
C PHE A 612 24.94 0.51 8.05
N LEU A 613 23.96 1.31 7.57
CA LEU A 613 23.08 2.09 8.45
C LEU A 613 22.29 1.19 9.41
N ASP A 614 21.79 0.07 8.90
CA ASP A 614 21.06 -0.92 9.70
C ASP A 614 21.94 -1.46 10.83
N ALA A 615 23.18 -1.85 10.53
CA ALA A 615 24.12 -2.36 11.51
C ALA A 615 24.61 -1.27 12.49
N LEU A 616 24.75 -0.02 12.04
CA LEU A 616 25.08 1.11 12.92
C LEU A 616 23.97 1.37 13.93
N ALA A 617 22.69 1.29 13.54
CA ALA A 617 21.56 1.43 14.47
C ALA A 617 21.58 0.33 15.54
N VAL A 618 21.84 -0.93 15.16
CA VAL A 618 21.99 -2.05 16.10
C VAL A 618 23.14 -1.78 17.08
N ARG A 619 24.31 -1.37 16.58
CA ARG A 619 25.48 -1.05 17.42
C ARG A 619 25.18 0.09 18.38
N ARG A 620 24.61 1.19 17.90
CA ARG A 620 24.28 2.36 18.72
C ARG A 620 23.28 2.00 19.83
N ARG A 621 22.30 1.14 19.54
CA ARG A 621 21.38 0.61 20.57
C ARG A 621 22.07 -0.30 21.58
N ALA A 622 23.02 -1.13 21.15
CA ALA A 622 23.84 -1.94 22.07
C ALA A 622 24.72 -1.09 22.99
N GLU A 623 25.09 0.13 22.58
CA GLU A 623 25.76 1.13 23.42
C GLU A 623 24.80 1.87 24.38
N GLY A 624 23.50 1.56 24.37
CA GLY A 624 22.48 2.21 25.21
C GLY A 624 21.97 3.54 24.67
N LEU A 625 22.35 3.92 23.46
CA LEU A 625 21.94 5.17 22.81
C LEU A 625 20.69 4.94 21.93
N PRO A 626 19.83 5.95 21.74
CA PRO A 626 18.69 5.85 20.82
C PRO A 626 19.21 5.65 19.39
N ALA A 627 18.58 4.74 18.65
CA ALA A 627 18.84 4.51 17.24
C ALA A 627 17.72 3.66 16.62
N GLN A 628 17.29 4.02 15.42
CA GLN A 628 16.41 3.21 14.60
C GLN A 628 16.77 3.38 13.13
N SER A 629 16.97 2.28 12.40
CA SER A 629 17.10 2.26 10.95
C SER A 629 15.79 1.83 10.31
N LEU A 630 15.28 2.64 9.38
CA LEU A 630 14.06 2.36 8.64
C LEU A 630 14.42 2.00 7.20
N ALA A 631 14.40 0.70 6.90
CA ALA A 631 14.68 0.16 5.57
C ALA A 631 13.45 0.33 4.66
N TRP A 632 13.25 1.57 4.19
CA TRP A 632 12.06 1.95 3.43
C TRP A 632 11.90 1.19 2.11
N GLY A 633 10.67 0.76 1.83
CA GLY A 633 10.21 0.53 0.47
C GLY A 633 10.17 1.83 -0.33
N LEU A 634 9.82 1.74 -1.61
CA LEU A 634 9.74 2.93 -2.47
C LEU A 634 8.65 3.88 -2.00
N TRP A 635 8.91 5.19 -2.01
CA TRP A 635 7.91 6.25 -1.82
C TRP A 635 7.51 6.84 -3.18
N GLY A 636 6.21 7.06 -3.41
CA GLY A 636 5.68 7.81 -4.53
C GLY A 636 5.51 9.28 -4.16
N GLY A 637 5.93 10.21 -5.04
CA GLY A 637 5.76 11.66 -4.81
C GLY A 637 6.67 12.24 -3.73
N GLY A 638 7.81 11.61 -3.45
CA GLY A 638 8.89 12.21 -2.68
C GLY A 638 10.22 11.45 -2.77
N GLY A 639 11.32 12.20 -2.86
CA GLY A 639 12.68 11.67 -2.67
C GLY A 639 13.22 10.94 -3.90
N MET A 640 13.80 9.76 -3.71
CA MET A 640 14.44 8.99 -4.78
C MET A 640 13.43 8.38 -5.77
N GLY A 641 12.13 8.38 -5.44
CA GLY A 641 11.05 7.93 -6.33
C GLY A 641 10.55 8.99 -7.31
N ASP A 642 10.96 10.26 -7.17
CA ASP A 642 10.43 11.38 -7.98
C ASP A 642 10.80 11.30 -9.47
N GLY A 643 11.81 10.49 -9.82
CA GLY A 643 12.21 10.24 -11.21
C GLY A 643 11.48 9.10 -11.91
N LEU A 644 10.64 8.34 -11.20
CA LEU A 644 9.97 7.16 -11.75
C LEU A 644 8.69 7.56 -12.48
N GLY A 645 8.60 7.19 -13.76
CA GLY A 645 7.38 7.35 -14.54
C GLY A 645 6.28 6.39 -14.07
N GLU A 646 5.03 6.70 -14.40
CA GLU A 646 3.87 5.87 -14.02
C GLU A 646 3.98 4.41 -14.47
N ALA A 647 4.62 4.15 -15.62
CA ALA A 647 4.81 2.79 -16.13
C ALA A 647 5.66 1.93 -15.19
N GLU A 648 6.65 2.52 -14.52
CA GLU A 648 7.53 1.81 -13.60
C GLU A 648 6.83 1.54 -12.26
N LEU A 649 6.09 2.53 -11.75
CA LEU A 649 5.21 2.35 -10.59
C LEU A 649 4.14 1.27 -10.84
N ARG A 650 3.55 1.23 -12.05
CA ARG A 650 2.62 0.17 -12.47
C ARG A 650 3.29 -1.21 -12.49
N ARG A 651 4.53 -1.31 -13.00
CA ARG A 651 5.30 -2.57 -13.01
C ARG A 651 5.53 -3.08 -11.59
N MET A 652 5.93 -2.21 -10.67
CA MET A 652 6.19 -2.58 -9.27
C MET A 652 4.93 -3.03 -8.54
N ARG A 653 3.79 -2.34 -8.75
CA ARG A 653 2.48 -2.81 -8.24
C ARG A 653 2.14 -4.21 -8.73
N ARG A 654 2.35 -4.50 -10.02
CA ARG A 654 2.13 -5.85 -10.61
C ARG A 654 3.12 -6.90 -10.11
N GLN A 655 4.25 -6.50 -9.56
CA GLN A 655 5.25 -7.38 -8.93
C GLN A 655 5.02 -7.57 -7.42
N GLY A 656 4.01 -6.90 -6.86
CA GLY A 656 3.63 -7.05 -5.45
C GLY A 656 4.39 -6.14 -4.48
N THR A 657 5.10 -5.13 -4.98
CA THR A 657 5.86 -4.15 -4.18
C THR A 657 5.41 -2.71 -4.50
N PRO A 658 4.14 -2.34 -4.21
CA PRO A 658 3.64 -1.00 -4.49
C PRO A 658 4.45 0.08 -3.75
N ALA A 659 4.63 1.23 -4.40
CA ALA A 659 5.17 2.42 -3.73
C ALA A 659 4.22 2.90 -2.63
N LEU A 660 4.77 3.32 -1.51
CA LEU A 660 4.08 4.00 -0.42
C LEU A 660 3.73 5.42 -0.83
N THR A 661 2.52 5.86 -0.55
CA THR A 661 2.17 7.28 -0.60
C THR A 661 2.90 8.05 0.52
N PRO A 662 3.06 9.38 0.41
CA PRO A 662 3.65 10.18 1.49
C PRO A 662 2.90 10.03 2.82
N GLY A 663 1.56 9.96 2.77
CA GLY A 663 0.73 9.74 3.97
C GLY A 663 0.96 8.38 4.62
N GLU A 664 1.01 7.29 3.83
CA GLU A 664 1.34 5.95 4.36
C GLU A 664 2.75 5.89 4.94
N GLY A 665 3.72 6.51 4.27
CA GLY A 665 5.09 6.56 4.73
C GLY A 665 5.24 7.31 6.06
N LEU A 666 4.56 8.45 6.22
CA LEU A 666 4.56 9.21 7.48
C LEU A 666 3.82 8.49 8.61
N ALA A 667 2.70 7.82 8.32
CA ALA A 667 2.02 6.98 9.31
C ALA A 667 2.92 5.82 9.78
N LEU A 668 3.62 5.16 8.86
CA LEU A 668 4.61 4.12 9.19
C LEU A 668 5.81 4.67 9.96
N PHE A 669 6.21 5.91 9.70
CA PHE A 669 7.28 6.59 10.45
C PHE A 669 6.87 6.78 11.91
N ASP A 670 5.65 7.23 12.18
CA ASP A 670 5.14 7.35 13.55
C ASP A 670 5.04 5.99 14.24
N THR A 671 4.46 5.00 13.56
CA THR A 671 4.36 3.64 14.10
C THR A 671 5.72 3.03 14.37
N ALA A 672 6.71 3.24 13.52
CA ALA A 672 8.05 2.70 13.73
C ALA A 672 8.78 3.40 14.87
N THR A 673 8.72 4.74 14.93
CA THR A 673 9.48 5.54 15.90
C THR A 673 8.92 5.48 17.32
N ALA A 674 7.67 5.02 17.48
CA ALA A 674 7.12 4.64 18.77
C ALA A 674 7.80 3.39 19.37
N ARG A 675 8.48 2.56 18.57
CA ARG A 675 8.94 1.23 18.98
C ARG A 675 10.43 1.16 19.29
N SER A 676 10.80 0.10 20.02
CA SER A 676 12.16 -0.12 20.50
C SER A 676 13.08 -0.91 19.56
N GLU A 677 12.55 -1.54 18.50
CA GLU A 677 13.36 -2.31 17.56
C GLU A 677 14.36 -1.42 16.79
N PRO A 678 15.64 -1.82 16.69
CA PRO A 678 16.69 -1.02 16.06
C PRO A 678 16.57 -0.95 14.53
N VAL A 679 15.92 -1.94 13.90
CA VAL A 679 15.80 -2.04 12.44
C VAL A 679 14.39 -2.50 12.09
N LEU A 680 13.69 -1.72 11.29
CA LEU A 680 12.37 -2.02 10.77
C LEU A 680 12.34 -1.82 9.26
N VAL A 681 11.45 -2.53 8.58
CA VAL A 681 11.29 -2.52 7.11
C VAL A 681 9.87 -2.03 6.78
N PRO A 682 9.64 -0.71 6.77
CA PRO A 682 8.37 -0.14 6.34
C PRO A 682 8.26 -0.21 4.80
N MET A 683 7.40 -1.07 4.27
CA MET A 683 7.22 -1.23 2.83
C MET A 683 5.83 -1.72 2.44
N GLY A 684 5.37 -1.34 1.24
CA GLY A 684 4.17 -1.91 0.65
C GLY A 684 4.44 -3.31 0.10
N LEU A 685 3.67 -4.31 0.54
CA LEU A 685 3.67 -5.67 0.00
C LEU A 685 2.25 -6.13 -0.33
N ASP A 686 1.99 -6.49 -1.59
CA ASP A 686 0.80 -7.25 -1.97
C ASP A 686 1.11 -8.75 -1.96
N LEU A 687 0.81 -9.38 -0.82
CA LEU A 687 1.05 -10.80 -0.60
C LEU A 687 0.26 -11.70 -1.57
N ARG A 688 -0.84 -11.22 -2.16
CA ARG A 688 -1.63 -12.00 -3.13
C ARG A 688 -0.87 -12.12 -4.45
N VAL A 689 -0.26 -11.01 -4.89
CA VAL A 689 0.56 -10.97 -6.10
C VAL A 689 1.81 -11.82 -5.91
N LEU A 690 2.48 -11.67 -4.77
CA LEU A 690 3.71 -12.43 -4.46
C LEU A 690 3.46 -13.94 -4.36
N ARG A 691 2.31 -14.37 -3.83
CA ARG A 691 1.93 -15.81 -3.79
C ARG A 691 1.59 -16.40 -5.15
N LYS A 692 1.20 -15.58 -6.14
CA LYS A 692 0.82 -16.04 -7.49
C LYS A 692 1.99 -16.04 -8.48
N GLY A 693 3.05 -15.28 -8.22
CA GLY A 693 4.16 -15.00 -9.14
C GLY A 693 5.32 -16.00 -9.16
N THR A 694 5.14 -17.27 -8.78
CA THR A 694 6.25 -18.24 -8.72
C THR A 694 6.71 -18.72 -10.11
N VAL A 695 7.66 -17.98 -10.69
CA VAL A 695 8.72 -18.51 -11.57
C VAL A 695 10.03 -17.90 -11.06
N GLY A 696 10.80 -18.68 -10.28
CA GLY A 696 11.94 -18.21 -9.50
C GLY A 696 11.59 -18.11 -8.01
N GLU A 697 12.49 -18.54 -7.13
CA GLU A 697 12.27 -18.62 -5.67
C GLU A 697 11.59 -17.35 -5.13
N PRO A 698 10.58 -17.48 -4.25
CA PRO A 698 9.97 -16.30 -3.64
C PRO A 698 11.07 -15.51 -2.93
N PRO A 699 11.05 -14.16 -2.96
CA PRO A 699 11.83 -13.40 -2.00
C PRO A 699 11.43 -13.91 -0.61
N VAL A 700 12.37 -13.81 0.32
CA VAL A 700 12.37 -14.27 1.72
C VAL A 700 11.17 -13.69 2.54
N LEU A 701 9.96 -13.90 2.07
CA LEU A 701 8.72 -13.23 2.43
C LEU A 701 7.74 -14.30 2.92
N LEU A 702 7.68 -14.39 4.25
CA LEU A 702 6.79 -15.19 5.10
C LEU A 702 7.07 -16.70 5.18
#